data_AF-A0A1Q5E2U0-F1
#
_entry.id   AF-A0A1Q5E2U0-F1
#
_cell.length_a   1.000
_cell.length_b   1.000
_cell.length_c   1.000
_cell.angle_alpha   90.00
_cell.angle_beta   90.00
_cell.angle_gamma   90.00
#
_symmetry.space_group_name_H-M   'P 1'
#
loop_
_entity.id
_entity.type
_entity.pdbx_description
1 polymer ?
#
loop_
_entity_poly.entity_id
_entity_poly.type
_entity_poly.pdbx_seq_one_letter_code
_entity_poly.pdbx_strand_id
1 'polypeptide(L)'
;MSGAADENGGGGGPGAPELHDDGLLPELVARLRGAGLDPDVEQLCDALWLARWTRGASAPDEEGTGRDPARRPGHRPAEERPDPRRTTTPDARTPDTDPDARSEETPAPGDGERISLHPVPGRTRPGDPDTAPDPTGVRSGADARAAVLPLGVPAAPVLPAPLELTRALRPLQRYRPVSAPLRQVLDESATAERSARAGGVVMPVFRGVRRGDAVVQCVMDASSSMLVWDRLFEELQQIFARIGAFRDVQIRYLHPGPDGGCTVSRSPDPTAAPLHSADRLSDPTGRRVTVVVSDCAGPLWRTGHAHRLLHQLARLAPVAVLQPLPQRMWNRTRLPVTFGSLTRGEGPAGATLLKVSGDAGTGPAHPGALAVPVLPPVADALAAWARLLSGTGAASVPGAVGWVRADQPAAPARRPGDTPSSLHLVSRFRSTASPAAGQLAVYLAAAPLYLPVMQLVQRTMLPHSGPSELAEVLLSGLLKRQEGGTGRGQWYVFEPDVQEALLGPLGRDEALLVLKHCSQYIEQRFGKGGPNFPALAYAQLGDGTTRDAGHGTPWPVPARDAAGDTDEADESEENDGNGGNETPGGPRVPHAFAEVAARVLERFMPVPPPFVTREPKTPGNPQAAGLAVRRARELVRHFETDKMVQRLIDAVQLLRGAAEHGQAPSDDTELQAEYARCVLRLWEVQGGADLLEEAERAAERAAARPGAVRERAVLAKVLHAAADDRRRRGDRRGALELLRRADREYTAACASPGLEPGEALRLTLERVRALEAQWRLDGDTALLQSACGMLEAFADAWPDQENRPAVLPLQHGRTLLKLARATQDGEQSREYARQSARSLRTAFAQSTGQTMGTEVRIVLDLVDALLASGAEPEEAATLTAQSLETVRDQRQRAQLQTRAGRVRAARYEHTGDPAELVAAAEWFARAARGIPRDSRAYTDLLAEWGATLLRRAELPDGRAHIGAAVRVLRDCRSEMPAGGAQQSERLLMLGRALMLRHRATADRVDLREAEYLFKLAAEEATAPLTAARCWLELGRALLQAAGVLDRPARRDEAAEAFRSAADAAAEAQTEQESPQHLQEAVELAATANHWRGMTYERAGRPRAARDAYRAARQEWRKLPDTGGAAGEATAERLAELER
;
A
#
# COMPACT_ATOMS: atom_id res chain seq x y z
N MET A 1 52.54 -18.22 49.39
CA MET A 1 53.80 -18.55 50.10
C MET A 1 54.86 -17.55 49.66
N SER A 2 55.94 -17.34 50.42
CA SER A 2 56.72 -16.08 50.39
C SER A 2 58.21 -16.24 50.00
N GLY A 3 58.81 -15.12 49.56
CA GLY A 3 60.25 -14.91 49.36
C GLY A 3 60.79 -15.25 47.96
N ALA A 4 61.89 -14.67 47.47
CA ALA A 4 62.69 -13.49 47.89
C ALA A 4 63.66 -13.11 46.73
N ALA A 5 64.31 -11.94 46.65
CA ALA A 5 64.26 -10.74 47.50
C ALA A 5 63.78 -9.52 46.66
N ASP A 6 64.36 -8.32 46.55
CA ASP A 6 65.59 -7.67 47.07
C ASP A 6 65.37 -6.14 47.22
N GLU A 7 66.37 -5.35 47.65
CA GLU A 7 66.14 -4.04 48.29
C GLU A 7 66.37 -2.73 47.49
N ASN A 8 65.76 -1.67 48.06
CA ASN A 8 66.18 -0.24 48.10
C ASN A 8 65.92 0.69 46.90
N GLY A 9 65.61 1.94 47.25
CA GLY A 9 65.34 3.05 46.33
C GLY A 9 65.68 4.41 46.94
N GLY A 10 65.43 5.49 46.20
CA GLY A 10 65.67 6.88 46.63
C GLY A 10 64.74 7.83 45.88
N GLY A 11 64.07 8.74 46.61
CA GLY A 11 62.92 9.48 46.10
C GLY A 11 63.23 10.60 45.11
N GLY A 12 62.23 10.96 44.30
CA GLY A 12 62.25 12.13 43.42
C GLY A 12 60.87 12.48 42.88
N GLY A 13 60.49 13.75 42.97
CA GLY A 13 59.24 14.30 42.42
C GLY A 13 58.85 15.64 43.06
N PRO A 14 57.84 16.35 42.54
CA PRO A 14 57.07 16.07 41.32
C PRO A 14 57.50 16.93 40.12
N GLY A 15 57.35 16.40 38.89
CA GLY A 15 57.46 17.17 37.65
C GLY A 15 56.07 17.55 37.13
N ALA A 16 55.88 18.81 36.73
CA ALA A 16 54.66 19.26 36.06
C ALA A 16 54.71 18.92 34.56
N PRO A 17 53.58 18.54 33.92
CA PRO A 17 53.54 18.24 32.49
C PRO A 17 53.22 19.49 31.64
N GLU A 18 53.91 19.67 30.52
CA GLU A 18 53.53 20.63 29.48
C GLU A 18 52.73 19.95 28.36
N LEU A 19 51.45 20.30 28.32
CA LEU A 19 50.62 20.60 27.13
C LEU A 19 50.77 19.68 25.90
N HIS A 20 49.69 18.94 25.61
CA HIS A 20 49.37 18.44 24.27
C HIS A 20 48.28 19.32 23.61
N ASP A 21 48.04 19.09 22.31
CA ASP A 21 47.18 19.89 21.43
C ASP A 21 45.67 19.61 21.63
N ASP A 22 45.20 19.75 22.88
CA ASP A 22 43.87 19.32 23.34
C ASP A 22 42.71 20.28 22.95
N GLY A 23 42.95 21.37 22.22
CA GLY A 23 41.98 22.47 22.10
C GLY A 23 40.68 22.16 21.34
N LEU A 24 40.74 21.39 20.25
CA LEU A 24 39.66 21.32 19.26
C LEU A 24 38.46 20.45 19.68
N LEU A 25 38.69 19.36 20.42
CA LEU A 25 37.62 18.44 20.83
C LEU A 25 36.75 19.03 21.96
N PRO A 26 37.32 19.63 23.04
CA PRO A 26 36.54 20.34 24.05
C PRO A 26 35.78 21.54 23.48
N GLU A 27 36.33 22.27 22.50
CA GLU A 27 35.62 23.39 21.87
C GLU A 27 34.43 22.90 21.03
N LEU A 28 34.56 21.78 20.31
CA LEU A 28 33.43 21.15 19.62
C LEU A 28 32.32 20.74 20.60
N VAL A 29 32.68 20.09 21.71
CA VAL A 29 31.74 19.70 22.77
C VAL A 29 31.08 20.93 23.41
N ALA A 30 31.83 22.00 23.67
CA ALA A 30 31.31 23.25 24.22
C ALA A 30 30.34 23.94 23.26
N ARG A 31 30.62 23.97 21.96
CA ARG A 31 29.72 24.52 20.92
C ARG A 31 28.45 23.69 20.77
N LEU A 32 28.52 22.35 20.85
CA LEU A 32 27.34 21.48 20.83
C LEU A 32 26.47 21.67 22.08
N ARG A 33 27.07 21.78 23.28
CA ARG A 33 26.37 22.11 24.52
C ARG A 33 25.74 23.51 24.49
N GLY A 34 26.44 24.48 23.90
CA GLY A 34 25.89 25.83 23.64
C GLY A 34 24.69 25.84 22.70
N ALA A 35 24.56 24.83 21.83
CA ALA A 35 23.38 24.59 20.99
C ALA A 35 22.29 23.73 21.68
N GLY A 36 22.45 23.39 22.96
CA GLY A 36 21.49 22.60 23.73
C GLY A 36 21.61 21.08 23.56
N LEU A 37 22.72 20.59 23.02
CA LEU A 37 22.99 19.15 22.83
C LEU A 37 24.11 18.69 23.77
N ASP A 38 23.85 17.67 24.59
CA ASP A 38 24.87 17.04 25.44
C ASP A 38 25.18 15.61 24.92
N PRO A 39 26.03 15.47 23.89
CA PRO A 39 26.30 14.18 23.26
C PRO A 39 27.18 13.28 24.14
N ASP A 40 26.85 11.98 24.17
CA ASP A 40 27.76 10.96 24.69
C ASP A 40 28.93 10.68 23.72
N VAL A 41 29.83 9.76 24.13
CA VAL A 41 31.04 9.44 23.38
C VAL A 41 30.74 8.77 22.03
N GLU A 42 29.70 7.93 21.93
CA GLU A 42 29.32 7.30 20.66
C GLU A 42 28.68 8.34 19.74
N GLN A 43 27.81 9.21 20.27
CA GLN A 43 27.20 10.32 19.52
C GLN A 43 28.24 11.33 19.02
N LEU A 44 29.29 11.60 19.80
CA LEU A 44 30.40 12.48 19.38
C LEU A 44 31.24 11.83 18.27
N CYS A 45 31.48 10.51 18.36
CA CYS A 45 32.13 9.74 17.32
C CYS A 45 31.30 9.70 16.02
N ASP A 46 29.99 9.51 16.10
CA ASP A 46 29.08 9.55 14.95
C ASP A 46 29.01 10.95 14.33
N ALA A 47 28.99 12.02 15.14
CA ALA A 47 29.04 13.39 14.64
C ALA A 47 30.34 13.68 13.85
N LEU A 48 31.50 13.24 14.35
CA LEU A 48 32.79 13.35 13.67
C LEU A 48 32.87 12.45 12.42
N TRP A 49 32.27 11.27 12.46
CA TRP A 49 32.19 10.35 11.32
C TRP A 49 31.31 10.96 10.20
N LEU A 50 30.14 11.49 10.54
CA LEU A 50 29.23 12.18 9.62
C LEU A 50 29.88 13.44 9.01
N ALA A 51 30.62 14.22 9.81
CA ALA A 51 31.36 15.40 9.33
C ALA A 51 32.39 15.07 8.23
N ARG A 52 32.89 13.82 8.17
CA ARG A 52 33.77 13.35 7.10
C ARG A 52 33.04 13.06 5.79
N TRP A 53 31.73 12.82 5.82
CA TRP A 53 30.91 12.52 4.64
C TRP A 53 30.05 13.71 4.16
N THR A 54 29.86 14.75 4.99
CA THR A 54 29.11 15.96 4.61
C THR A 54 29.94 17.06 3.94
N ARG A 55 31.27 16.98 3.96
CA ARG A 55 32.15 17.89 3.21
C ARG A 55 32.14 17.59 1.69
N GLY A 56 31.11 18.10 1.00
CA GLY A 56 31.09 18.21 -0.46
C GLY A 56 31.95 19.38 -0.96
N ALA A 57 32.45 19.27 -2.20
CA ALA A 57 33.40 20.22 -2.81
C ALA A 57 32.95 21.69 -2.73
N SER A 58 33.64 22.48 -1.90
CA SER A 58 33.55 23.95 -1.81
C SER A 58 34.78 24.51 -1.10
N ALA A 59 35.95 24.24 -1.68
CA ALA A 59 37.18 24.99 -1.46
C ALA A 59 37.74 25.29 -2.86
N PRO A 60 38.00 26.55 -3.23
CA PRO A 60 38.68 26.87 -4.48
C PRO A 60 40.16 26.46 -4.39
N ASP A 61 40.73 26.02 -5.51
CA ASP A 61 42.17 25.82 -5.64
C ASP A 61 42.85 27.19 -5.77
N GLU A 62 43.59 27.62 -4.74
CA GLU A 62 44.48 28.79 -4.82
C GLU A 62 45.89 28.36 -5.22
N GLU A 63 46.15 28.29 -6.53
CA GLU A 63 47.51 28.18 -7.05
C GLU A 63 48.30 29.49 -6.88
N GLY A 64 49.26 29.47 -5.95
CA GLY A 64 50.59 30.05 -6.16
C GLY A 64 50.73 31.57 -6.38
N THR A 65 50.95 32.31 -5.29
CA THR A 65 51.89 33.46 -5.32
C THR A 65 53.03 33.23 -4.33
N GLY A 66 54.25 33.01 -4.84
CA GLY A 66 55.42 32.71 -4.03
C GLY A 66 56.25 33.93 -3.65
N ARG A 67 56.92 33.90 -2.49
CA ARG A 67 58.04 34.81 -2.18
C ARG A 67 59.16 34.13 -1.37
N ASP A 68 60.19 33.73 -2.11
CA ASP A 68 61.54 33.30 -1.67
C ASP A 68 62.37 34.55 -1.21
N PRO A 69 63.63 34.47 -0.70
CA PRO A 69 64.41 33.36 -0.10
C PRO A 69 64.99 33.69 1.31
N ALA A 70 65.67 32.72 1.97
CA ALA A 70 67.14 32.75 2.23
C ALA A 70 67.68 31.89 3.41
N ARG A 71 68.48 30.86 3.06
CA ARG A 71 69.80 30.42 3.63
C ARG A 71 70.04 30.50 5.17
N ARG A 72 70.33 29.39 5.89
CA ARG A 72 71.57 28.53 5.92
C ARG A 72 72.83 29.20 6.56
N PRO A 73 73.86 28.48 7.07
CA PRO A 73 74.01 27.04 7.43
C PRO A 73 74.80 26.74 8.75
N GLY A 74 74.97 25.45 9.10
CA GLY A 74 76.00 24.93 10.04
C GLY A 74 75.43 24.28 11.32
N HIS A 75 76.05 23.26 11.96
CA HIS A 75 77.35 22.59 11.72
C HIS A 75 77.30 21.07 12.06
N ARG A 76 78.31 20.29 11.63
CA ARG A 76 78.56 18.84 11.91
C ARG A 76 79.13 18.60 13.33
N PRO A 77 79.09 17.37 13.96
CA PRO A 77 79.21 15.99 13.41
C PRO A 77 77.99 15.06 13.69
N ALA A 78 77.85 13.79 13.24
CA ALA A 78 78.63 12.84 12.40
C ALA A 78 79.23 11.56 13.05
N GLU A 79 78.38 10.55 13.29
CA GLU A 79 78.63 9.08 13.31
C GLU A 79 77.35 8.44 12.70
N GLU A 80 77.32 7.91 11.47
CA GLU A 80 77.69 6.54 10.99
C GLU A 80 76.73 5.40 11.44
N ARG A 81 76.20 4.48 10.60
CA ARG A 81 75.96 4.34 9.12
C ARG A 81 75.31 2.94 8.83
N PRO A 82 74.99 2.48 7.58
CA PRO A 82 74.78 3.17 6.28
C PRO A 82 73.53 2.72 5.45
N ASP A 83 73.02 3.62 4.58
CA ASP A 83 72.42 3.46 3.21
C ASP A 83 71.40 2.31 2.89
N PRO A 84 70.38 2.52 2.00
CA PRO A 84 70.63 2.86 0.60
C PRO A 84 69.71 3.92 -0.06
N ARG A 85 70.34 4.99 -0.53
CA ARG A 85 70.12 5.75 -1.79
C ARG A 85 68.80 5.58 -2.56
N ARG A 86 68.19 6.72 -2.89
CA ARG A 86 67.59 6.95 -4.22
C ARG A 86 68.51 7.85 -5.04
N THR A 87 68.70 7.53 -6.33
CA THR A 87 69.25 8.48 -7.32
C THR A 87 68.46 8.40 -8.61
N THR A 88 68.05 9.59 -9.06
CA THR A 88 67.47 9.99 -10.34
C THR A 88 68.05 9.28 -11.58
N THR A 89 67.18 8.99 -12.55
CA THR A 89 67.55 8.80 -13.98
C THR A 89 68.05 10.12 -14.58
N PRO A 90 68.88 10.05 -15.64
CA PRO A 90 68.33 10.31 -16.98
C PRO A 90 68.88 9.43 -18.13
N ASP A 91 67.99 9.21 -19.10
CA ASP A 91 68.19 9.00 -20.55
C ASP A 91 69.35 8.12 -21.11
N ALA A 92 68.99 6.92 -21.62
CA ALA A 92 69.36 6.47 -22.97
C ALA A 92 68.61 5.19 -23.40
N ARG A 93 67.60 5.35 -24.28
CA ARG A 93 67.15 4.43 -25.36
C ARG A 93 67.22 2.88 -25.17
N THR A 94 66.03 2.26 -24.95
CA THR A 94 65.41 1.10 -25.68
C THR A 94 66.23 -0.13 -26.15
N PRO A 95 65.69 -1.38 -26.16
CA PRO A 95 64.25 -1.73 -26.19
C PRO A 95 63.78 -2.94 -25.32
N ASP A 96 62.46 -3.18 -25.42
CA ASP A 96 61.74 -4.50 -25.47
C ASP A 96 60.90 -5.03 -24.27
N THR A 97 59.86 -5.79 -24.64
CA THR A 97 58.74 -6.47 -23.90
C THR A 97 58.87 -6.71 -22.38
N ASP A 98 57.82 -6.51 -21.55
CA ASP A 98 56.56 -7.29 -21.55
C ASP A 98 55.38 -6.54 -20.82
N PRO A 99 54.10 -6.99 -20.87
CA PRO A 99 52.96 -6.23 -20.34
C PRO A 99 52.26 -6.81 -19.10
N ASP A 100 52.06 -6.01 -18.04
CA ASP A 100 50.76 -5.88 -17.34
C ASP A 100 50.75 -4.75 -16.28
N ALA A 101 49.98 -3.68 -16.53
CA ALA A 101 49.59 -2.67 -15.54
C ALA A 101 48.50 -1.72 -16.10
N ARG A 102 47.22 -2.14 -16.07
CA ARG A 102 46.10 -1.19 -16.26
C ARG A 102 45.59 -0.75 -14.91
N SER A 103 45.69 0.55 -14.62
CA SER A 103 45.15 1.17 -13.41
C SER A 103 43.65 0.88 -13.28
N GLU A 104 43.22 0.47 -12.09
CA GLU A 104 41.79 0.32 -11.78
C GLU A 104 41.18 1.70 -11.52
N GLU A 105 40.60 2.31 -12.56
CA GLU A 105 39.68 3.43 -12.39
C GLU A 105 38.53 3.00 -11.48
N THR A 106 38.50 3.54 -10.26
CA THR A 106 37.42 3.28 -9.30
C THR A 106 36.15 3.97 -9.82
N PRO A 107 35.07 3.24 -10.13
CA PRO A 107 33.86 3.86 -10.67
C PRO A 107 33.21 4.75 -9.62
N ALA A 108 32.93 6.00 -9.97
CA ALA A 108 32.17 6.91 -9.13
C ALA A 108 30.76 6.31 -8.84
N PRO A 109 30.26 6.41 -7.59
CA PRO A 109 28.90 5.95 -7.27
C PRO A 109 27.87 6.79 -8.03
N GLY A 110 26.95 6.11 -8.72
CA GLY A 110 25.94 6.75 -9.57
C GLY A 110 24.90 7.60 -8.82
N ASP A 111 24.08 8.32 -9.59
CA ASP A 111 23.17 9.37 -9.13
C ASP A 111 22.13 8.91 -8.10
N GLY A 112 22.50 8.98 -6.82
CA GLY A 112 21.57 8.95 -5.70
C GLY A 112 20.83 10.29 -5.58
N GLU A 113 19.53 10.21 -5.28
CA GLU A 113 18.62 11.34 -5.15
C GLU A 113 19.04 12.23 -3.95
N ARG A 114 19.69 13.36 -4.22
CA ARG A 114 20.17 14.31 -3.20
C ARG A 114 19.03 15.22 -2.76
N ILE A 115 18.71 15.21 -1.47
CA ILE A 115 17.66 16.06 -0.91
C ILE A 115 18.30 17.27 -0.22
N SER A 116 17.84 18.45 -0.63
CA SER A 116 18.18 19.74 -0.02
C SER A 116 17.28 19.97 1.21
N LEU A 117 17.86 19.95 2.41
CA LEU A 117 17.13 20.40 3.61
C LEU A 117 17.31 21.92 3.81
N HIS A 118 16.20 22.61 4.00
CA HIS A 118 16.16 24.00 4.45
C HIS A 118 15.89 24.05 5.96
N PRO A 119 16.64 24.82 6.76
CA PRO A 119 16.33 25.00 8.17
C PRO A 119 15.02 25.79 8.32
N VAL A 120 14.07 25.24 9.06
CA VAL A 120 12.84 25.96 9.44
C VAL A 120 13.23 27.04 10.46
N PRO A 121 12.83 28.31 10.28
CA PRO A 121 13.07 29.35 11.28
C PRO A 121 12.50 28.95 12.64
N GLY A 122 13.34 29.02 13.68
CA GLY A 122 12.99 28.53 15.01
C GLY A 122 11.78 29.27 15.60
N ARG A 123 10.75 28.51 16.01
CA ARG A 123 9.66 29.06 16.82
C ARG A 123 10.22 29.49 18.17
N THR A 124 10.23 30.79 18.43
CA THR A 124 10.46 31.32 19.78
C THR A 124 9.39 30.78 20.73
N ARG A 125 9.80 30.34 21.93
CA ARG A 125 8.86 30.06 23.02
C ARG A 125 8.31 31.38 23.55
N PRO A 126 6.98 31.53 23.76
CA PRO A 126 6.45 32.67 24.48
C PRO A 126 6.75 32.49 25.98
N GLY A 127 7.65 33.29 26.53
CA GLY A 127 7.91 33.30 27.98
C GLY A 127 9.34 33.61 28.40
N ASP A 128 9.85 34.81 28.07
CA ASP A 128 10.75 35.54 28.98
C ASP A 128 10.72 37.05 28.66
N PRO A 129 10.58 37.97 29.65
CA PRO A 129 10.54 39.41 29.40
C PRO A 129 11.77 40.14 29.97
N ASP A 130 12.82 40.34 29.14
CA ASP A 130 13.66 41.57 29.15
C ASP A 130 14.82 41.50 28.13
N THR A 131 14.57 41.95 26.90
CA THR A 131 15.55 42.76 26.13
C THR A 131 14.87 43.37 24.89
N ALA A 132 14.97 44.70 24.75
CA ALA A 132 14.53 45.42 23.54
C ALA A 132 15.75 46.02 22.81
N PRO A 133 16.06 45.57 21.59
CA PRO A 133 16.96 46.29 20.68
C PRO A 133 16.22 47.38 19.88
N ASP A 134 16.89 48.51 19.66
CA ASP A 134 16.38 49.72 19.02
C ASP A 134 16.14 49.56 17.49
N PRO A 135 15.05 50.11 16.90
CA PRO A 135 14.69 49.85 15.51
C PRO A 135 15.29 50.84 14.50
N THR A 136 16.61 51.04 14.50
CA THR A 136 17.31 51.79 13.42
C THR A 136 18.55 51.06 12.91
N GLY A 137 18.59 50.69 11.62
CA GLY A 137 19.76 49.98 11.06
C GLY A 137 19.56 49.18 9.77
N VAL A 138 18.84 49.70 8.76
CA VAL A 138 18.77 49.02 7.45
C VAL A 138 20.15 49.02 6.79
N ARG A 139 20.74 47.84 6.65
CA ARG A 139 21.84 47.58 5.72
C ARG A 139 21.48 46.39 4.84
N SER A 140 21.13 46.68 3.59
CA SER A 140 21.09 45.66 2.53
C SER A 140 22.51 45.18 2.25
N GLY A 141 22.73 43.87 2.22
CA GLY A 141 24.06 43.31 1.99
C GLY A 141 24.08 41.79 1.96
N ALA A 142 24.40 41.26 0.78
CA ALA A 142 24.83 39.89 0.47
C ALA A 142 23.96 38.71 0.96
N ASP A 143 23.48 37.93 -0.03
CA ASP A 143 23.24 36.48 -0.03
C ASP A 143 23.63 35.71 1.25
N ALA A 144 22.79 35.81 2.28
CA ALA A 144 22.76 34.84 3.37
C ALA A 144 22.14 33.53 2.84
N ARG A 145 22.86 32.84 1.94
CA ARG A 145 22.52 31.50 1.47
C ARG A 145 22.47 30.57 2.67
N ALA A 146 21.26 30.37 3.22
CA ALA A 146 21.01 29.40 4.28
C ALA A 146 21.61 28.07 3.81
N ALA A 147 22.61 27.58 4.55
CA ALA A 147 23.52 26.54 4.06
C ALA A 147 22.76 25.23 3.79
N VAL A 148 22.32 25.06 2.54
CA VAL A 148 21.60 23.88 2.08
C VAL A 148 22.54 22.69 2.22
N LEU A 149 22.23 21.80 3.16
CA LEU A 149 23.01 20.58 3.37
C LEU A 149 22.50 19.51 2.38
N PRO A 150 23.28 19.12 1.36
CA PRO A 150 22.84 18.13 0.37
C PRO A 150 22.99 16.73 0.96
N LEU A 151 21.92 16.19 1.55
CA LEU A 151 21.92 14.83 2.08
C LEU A 151 21.62 13.83 0.95
N GLY A 152 22.62 13.00 0.63
CA GLY A 152 22.42 11.84 -0.23
C GLY A 152 21.67 10.76 0.53
N VAL A 153 20.35 10.70 0.35
CA VAL A 153 19.52 9.66 1.00
C VAL A 153 19.77 8.33 0.29
N PRO A 154 20.19 7.25 0.98
CA PRO A 154 20.25 5.93 0.38
C PRO A 154 18.81 5.48 0.08
N ALA A 155 18.42 5.56 -1.19
CA ALA A 155 17.09 5.18 -1.63
C ALA A 155 16.75 3.74 -1.18
N ALA A 156 15.50 3.47 -0.80
CA ALA A 156 15.10 2.21 -0.18
C ALA A 156 15.53 0.97 -1.02
N PRO A 157 16.13 -0.08 -0.42
CA PRO A 157 16.62 -1.25 -1.14
C PRO A 157 15.50 -2.02 -1.83
N VAL A 158 15.78 -2.55 -3.02
CA VAL A 158 14.82 -3.33 -3.81
C VAL A 158 14.79 -4.79 -3.35
N LEU A 159 15.93 -5.32 -2.91
CA LEU A 159 16.01 -6.64 -2.31
C LEU A 159 15.64 -6.62 -0.82
N PRO A 160 14.67 -7.43 -0.36
CA PRO A 160 14.32 -7.51 1.05
C PRO A 160 15.48 -8.11 1.86
N ALA A 161 15.78 -7.49 3.00
CA ALA A 161 16.79 -7.94 3.98
C ALA A 161 18.14 -8.39 3.34
N PRO A 162 18.94 -7.48 2.77
CA PRO A 162 20.20 -7.83 2.08
C PRO A 162 21.23 -8.57 2.97
N LEU A 163 21.17 -8.39 4.29
CA LEU A 163 21.96 -9.16 5.26
C LEU A 163 21.54 -10.63 5.33
N GLU A 164 20.25 -10.94 5.17
CA GLU A 164 19.74 -12.31 5.15
C GLU A 164 20.07 -13.00 3.83
N LEU A 165 19.98 -12.31 2.70
CA LEU A 165 20.48 -12.79 1.40
C LEU A 165 21.99 -13.10 1.44
N THR A 166 22.77 -12.24 2.10
CA THR A 166 24.22 -12.47 2.33
C THR A 166 24.47 -13.68 3.24
N ARG A 167 23.64 -13.91 4.26
CA ARG A 167 23.71 -15.11 5.12
C ARG A 167 23.27 -16.38 4.37
N ALA A 168 22.23 -16.30 3.55
CA ALA A 168 21.66 -17.38 2.76
C ALA A 168 22.66 -17.94 1.74
N LEU A 169 23.38 -17.07 1.04
CA LEU A 169 24.35 -17.44 0.02
C LEU A 169 25.75 -17.81 0.58
N ARG A 170 26.02 -17.56 1.87
CA ARG A 170 27.29 -17.92 2.56
C ARG A 170 27.77 -19.37 2.33
N PRO A 171 26.92 -20.42 2.20
CA PRO A 171 27.35 -21.78 1.89
C PRO A 171 28.19 -21.91 0.61
N LEU A 172 28.06 -20.98 -0.35
CA LEU A 172 28.87 -20.93 -1.57
C LEU A 172 30.37 -20.75 -1.27
N GLN A 173 30.77 -20.25 -0.10
CA GLN A 173 32.19 -20.26 0.33
C GLN A 173 32.80 -21.67 0.44
N ARG A 174 31.96 -22.72 0.46
CA ARG A 174 32.35 -24.14 0.43
C ARG A 174 32.18 -24.79 -0.95
N TYR A 175 31.70 -24.06 -1.96
CA TYR A 175 31.64 -24.54 -3.35
C TYR A 175 33.04 -24.91 -3.85
N ARG A 176 33.11 -25.97 -4.66
CA ARG A 176 34.34 -26.47 -5.27
C ARG A 176 34.07 -26.77 -6.73
N PRO A 177 34.75 -26.12 -7.69
CA PRO A 177 34.79 -26.56 -9.08
C PRO A 177 35.21 -28.02 -9.19
N VAL A 178 34.75 -28.69 -10.25
CA VAL A 178 35.09 -30.10 -10.49
C VAL A 178 36.48 -30.25 -11.12
N SER A 179 36.91 -29.25 -11.89
CA SER A 179 38.24 -29.17 -12.50
C SER A 179 39.37 -29.04 -11.47
N ALA A 180 40.59 -29.38 -11.92
CA ALA A 180 41.80 -29.24 -11.14
C ALA A 180 42.00 -27.79 -10.63
N PRO A 181 42.50 -27.61 -9.39
CA PRO A 181 42.75 -26.29 -8.82
C PRO A 181 43.83 -25.53 -9.62
N LEU A 182 43.62 -24.23 -9.80
CA LEU A 182 44.55 -23.34 -10.52
C LEU A 182 45.80 -23.07 -9.70
N ARG A 183 45.64 -22.81 -8.40
CA ARG A 183 46.75 -22.49 -7.50
C ARG A 183 47.17 -23.72 -6.71
N GLN A 184 48.42 -24.11 -6.84
CA GLN A 184 49.05 -25.09 -5.96
C GLN A 184 49.95 -24.37 -4.95
N VAL A 185 50.02 -24.91 -3.74
CA VAL A 185 50.88 -24.45 -2.64
C VAL A 185 51.55 -25.68 -2.05
N LEU A 186 52.80 -25.54 -1.59
CA LEU A 186 53.51 -26.65 -0.96
C LEU A 186 52.74 -27.12 0.29
N ASP A 187 52.51 -28.42 0.41
CA ASP A 187 52.11 -29.02 1.67
C ASP A 187 53.39 -29.34 2.44
N GLU A 188 53.82 -28.41 3.29
CA GLU A 188 55.07 -28.50 4.04
C GLU A 188 55.16 -29.79 4.86
N SER A 189 54.06 -30.20 5.50
CA SER A 189 53.98 -31.42 6.31
C SER A 189 54.11 -32.69 5.46
N ALA A 190 53.31 -32.81 4.39
CA ALA A 190 53.40 -33.97 3.49
C ALA A 190 54.71 -34.00 2.68
N THR A 191 55.32 -32.84 2.42
CA THR A 191 56.65 -32.70 1.83
C THR A 191 57.72 -33.23 2.79
N ALA A 192 57.74 -32.76 4.03
CA ALA A 192 58.68 -33.21 5.05
C ALA A 192 58.56 -34.73 5.27
N GLU A 193 57.34 -35.23 5.42
CA GLU A 193 57.10 -36.67 5.63
C GLU A 193 57.49 -37.52 4.41
N ARG A 194 57.16 -37.09 3.18
CA ARG A 194 57.61 -37.80 1.97
C ARG A 194 59.12 -37.77 1.80
N SER A 195 59.76 -36.65 2.12
CA SER A 195 61.22 -36.48 2.03
C SER A 195 61.96 -37.35 3.06
N ALA A 196 61.45 -37.42 4.29
CA ALA A 196 61.96 -38.31 5.32
C ALA A 196 61.84 -39.79 4.92
N ARG A 197 60.66 -40.20 4.41
CA ARG A 197 60.43 -41.55 3.87
C ARG A 197 61.27 -41.87 2.61
N ALA A 198 61.74 -40.84 1.90
CA ALA A 198 62.63 -40.95 0.74
C ALA A 198 64.14 -40.87 1.10
N GLY A 199 64.50 -41.01 2.37
CA GLY A 199 65.91 -41.04 2.81
C GLY A 199 66.60 -39.68 2.83
N GLY A 200 65.84 -38.57 2.92
CA GLY A 200 66.38 -37.20 3.02
C GLY A 200 66.39 -36.41 1.70
N VAL A 201 66.01 -37.03 0.57
CA VAL A 201 65.80 -36.30 -0.68
C VAL A 201 64.53 -35.43 -0.56
N VAL A 202 64.65 -34.12 -0.79
CA VAL A 202 63.53 -33.19 -0.71
C VAL A 202 62.55 -33.43 -1.86
N MET A 203 61.40 -34.02 -1.55
CA MET A 203 60.37 -34.42 -2.51
C MET A 203 59.10 -33.56 -2.31
N PRO A 204 58.97 -32.41 -2.98
CA PRO A 204 57.88 -31.46 -2.74
C PRO A 204 56.52 -32.06 -3.08
N VAL A 205 55.62 -32.08 -2.10
CA VAL A 205 54.22 -32.47 -2.24
C VAL A 205 53.38 -31.21 -2.32
N PHE A 206 52.83 -30.93 -3.48
CA PHE A 206 51.95 -29.78 -3.69
C PHE A 206 50.49 -30.12 -3.41
N ARG A 207 49.81 -29.28 -2.62
CA ARG A 207 48.35 -29.30 -2.45
C ARG A 207 47.70 -28.19 -3.24
N GLY A 208 46.57 -28.51 -3.87
CA GLY A 208 45.76 -27.52 -4.56
C GLY A 208 44.93 -26.67 -3.60
N VAL A 209 45.10 -25.35 -3.66
CA VAL A 209 44.20 -24.39 -3.02
C VAL A 209 42.90 -24.39 -3.82
N ARG A 210 41.76 -24.70 -3.17
CA ARG A 210 40.44 -24.80 -3.83
C ARG A 210 39.45 -23.71 -3.42
N ARG A 211 39.86 -22.76 -2.57
CA ARG A 211 38.98 -21.68 -2.05
C ARG A 211 39.15 -20.44 -2.93
N GLY A 212 38.05 -19.94 -3.51
CA GLY A 212 38.08 -18.81 -4.43
C GLY A 212 38.46 -19.15 -5.87
N ASP A 213 38.55 -20.44 -6.23
CA ASP A 213 38.89 -20.89 -7.60
C ASP A 213 37.73 -20.77 -8.61
N ALA A 214 36.51 -20.48 -8.14
CA ALA A 214 35.31 -20.33 -8.96
C ALA A 214 35.05 -18.86 -9.34
N VAL A 215 34.42 -18.62 -10.48
CA VAL A 215 33.96 -17.29 -10.93
C VAL A 215 32.44 -17.29 -10.98
N VAL A 216 31.76 -16.26 -10.45
CA VAL A 216 30.32 -16.09 -10.67
C VAL A 216 30.10 -15.13 -11.84
N GLN A 217 29.16 -15.47 -12.72
CA GLN A 217 28.76 -14.65 -13.85
C GLN A 217 27.27 -14.32 -13.75
N CYS A 218 26.98 -13.06 -13.44
CA CYS A 218 25.64 -12.52 -13.36
C CYS A 218 25.26 -11.95 -14.73
N VAL A 219 24.21 -12.51 -15.36
CA VAL A 219 23.78 -12.14 -16.71
C VAL A 219 22.36 -11.61 -16.66
N MET A 220 22.13 -10.33 -16.93
CA MET A 220 20.78 -9.76 -16.98
C MET A 220 20.24 -9.73 -18.41
N ASP A 221 18.99 -10.11 -18.61
CA ASP A 221 18.26 -9.91 -19.86
C ASP A 221 17.96 -8.42 -20.06
N ALA A 222 18.40 -7.83 -21.19
CA ALA A 222 18.26 -6.40 -21.49
C ALA A 222 16.91 -6.08 -22.18
N SER A 223 15.86 -6.82 -21.83
CA SER A 223 14.50 -6.58 -22.32
C SER A 223 13.84 -5.37 -21.63
N SER A 224 12.85 -4.75 -22.28
CA SER A 224 12.28 -3.47 -21.82
C SER A 224 11.57 -3.57 -20.45
N SER A 225 10.96 -4.73 -20.17
CA SER A 225 10.38 -5.11 -18.88
C SER A 225 11.43 -5.41 -17.80
N MET A 226 12.69 -5.63 -18.17
CA MET A 226 13.77 -5.87 -17.22
C MET A 226 14.39 -4.60 -16.63
N LEU A 227 14.24 -3.44 -17.26
CA LEU A 227 14.79 -2.16 -16.79
C LEU A 227 14.29 -1.72 -15.39
N VAL A 228 13.14 -2.22 -14.93
CA VAL A 228 12.66 -1.96 -13.55
C VAL A 228 13.46 -2.74 -12.50
N TRP A 229 14.28 -3.71 -12.92
CA TRP A 229 15.10 -4.58 -12.08
C TRP A 229 16.60 -4.29 -12.16
N ASP A 230 17.05 -3.26 -12.92
CA ASP A 230 18.46 -2.84 -13.00
C ASP A 230 19.08 -2.75 -11.59
N ARG A 231 18.36 -2.11 -10.67
CA ARG A 231 18.78 -1.94 -9.28
C ARG A 231 18.79 -3.25 -8.47
N LEU A 232 17.85 -4.17 -8.71
CA LEU A 232 17.89 -5.51 -8.09
C LEU A 232 19.14 -6.27 -8.52
N PHE A 233 19.56 -6.11 -9.77
CA PHE A 233 20.76 -6.72 -10.32
C PHE A 233 22.05 -6.12 -9.74
N GLU A 234 22.11 -4.79 -9.58
CA GLU A 234 23.20 -4.09 -8.89
C GLU A 234 23.31 -4.52 -7.41
N GLU A 235 22.20 -4.57 -6.67
CA GLU A 235 22.18 -5.03 -5.26
C GLU A 235 22.59 -6.52 -5.14
N LEU A 236 22.16 -7.37 -6.07
CA LEU A 236 22.56 -8.78 -6.15
C LEU A 236 24.06 -8.94 -6.42
N GLN A 237 24.64 -8.14 -7.33
CA GLN A 237 26.07 -8.14 -7.60
C GLN A 237 26.86 -7.76 -6.35
N GLN A 238 26.45 -6.71 -5.63
CA GLN A 238 27.07 -6.31 -4.36
C GLN A 238 27.02 -7.43 -3.31
N ILE A 239 25.91 -8.15 -3.21
CA ILE A 239 25.79 -9.31 -2.31
C ILE A 239 26.79 -10.41 -2.71
N PHE A 240 26.87 -10.79 -4.00
CA PHE A 240 27.84 -11.80 -4.46
C PHE A 240 29.30 -11.41 -4.19
N ALA A 241 29.66 -10.14 -4.39
CA ALA A 241 31.00 -9.62 -4.06
C ALA A 241 31.29 -9.70 -2.55
N ARG A 242 30.38 -9.21 -1.71
CA ARG A 242 30.52 -9.18 -0.23
C ARG A 242 30.66 -10.57 0.42
N ILE A 243 30.26 -11.64 -0.25
CA ILE A 243 30.37 -13.01 0.28
C ILE A 243 31.80 -13.57 0.16
N GLY A 244 32.63 -13.09 -0.77
CA GLY A 244 34.02 -13.56 -0.93
C GLY A 244 34.15 -15.06 -1.24
N ALA A 245 33.16 -15.65 -1.91
CA ALA A 245 33.17 -17.07 -2.32
C ALA A 245 33.87 -17.32 -3.67
N PHE A 246 33.96 -16.29 -4.51
CA PHE A 246 34.41 -16.34 -5.89
C PHE A 246 35.67 -15.50 -6.11
N ARG A 247 36.45 -15.83 -7.14
CA ARG A 247 37.63 -15.06 -7.59
C ARG A 247 37.28 -13.70 -8.17
N ASP A 248 36.09 -13.62 -8.76
CA ASP A 248 35.62 -12.57 -9.67
C ASP A 248 34.09 -12.67 -9.79
N VAL A 249 33.43 -11.53 -10.04
CA VAL A 249 31.98 -11.35 -10.12
C VAL A 249 31.66 -10.63 -11.43
N GLN A 250 31.46 -11.38 -12.50
CA GLN A 250 31.33 -10.83 -13.85
C GLN A 250 29.90 -10.43 -14.19
N ILE A 251 29.66 -9.12 -14.34
CA ILE A 251 28.41 -8.57 -14.90
C ILE A 251 28.39 -8.74 -16.42
N ARG A 252 27.29 -9.23 -17.00
CA ARG A 252 26.99 -9.14 -18.44
C ARG A 252 25.51 -8.80 -18.66
N TYR A 253 25.21 -8.18 -19.78
CA TYR A 253 23.85 -7.92 -20.25
C TYR A 253 23.61 -8.66 -21.56
N LEU A 254 22.47 -9.33 -21.68
CA LEU A 254 22.08 -10.19 -22.80
C LEU A 254 21.17 -9.41 -23.75
N HIS A 255 21.63 -9.22 -24.98
CA HIS A 255 21.01 -8.38 -26.01
C HIS A 255 20.60 -9.19 -27.24
N PRO A 256 19.50 -8.85 -27.93
CA PRO A 256 19.23 -9.38 -29.27
C PRO A 256 20.29 -8.85 -30.26
N GLY A 257 21.00 -9.76 -30.91
CA GLY A 257 21.89 -9.44 -32.02
C GLY A 257 21.14 -9.08 -33.30
N PRO A 258 21.84 -8.58 -34.34
CA PRO A 258 21.23 -8.26 -35.63
C PRO A 258 20.55 -9.49 -36.27
N ASP A 259 21.12 -10.67 -36.11
CA ASP A 259 20.58 -11.95 -36.60
C ASP A 259 19.49 -12.56 -35.68
N GLY A 260 18.98 -11.80 -34.70
CA GLY A 260 18.00 -12.26 -33.70
C GLY A 260 18.54 -13.21 -32.62
N GLY A 261 19.80 -13.63 -32.74
CA GLY A 261 20.50 -14.48 -31.77
C GLY A 261 20.92 -13.75 -30.48
N CYS A 262 21.46 -14.50 -29.52
CA CYS A 262 21.96 -13.95 -28.26
C CYS A 262 23.34 -13.28 -28.44
N THR A 263 23.44 -12.01 -28.06
CA THR A 263 24.72 -11.28 -27.92
C THR A 263 24.88 -10.78 -26.48
N VAL A 264 26.11 -10.43 -26.09
CA VAL A 264 26.42 -9.95 -24.73
C VAL A 264 27.25 -8.68 -24.72
N SER A 265 26.91 -7.78 -23.80
CA SER A 265 27.65 -6.54 -23.51
C SER A 265 28.07 -6.47 -22.03
N ARG A 266 28.88 -5.48 -21.69
CA ARG A 266 29.11 -5.02 -20.31
C ARG A 266 28.11 -3.94 -19.86
N SER A 267 27.32 -3.40 -20.78
CA SER A 267 26.37 -2.30 -20.56
C SER A 267 24.91 -2.74 -20.76
N PRO A 268 23.94 -2.20 -19.98
CA PRO A 268 22.51 -2.35 -20.25
C PRO A 268 22.08 -1.61 -21.53
N ASP A 269 22.87 -0.64 -22.00
CA ASP A 269 22.71 0.00 -23.30
C ASP A 269 23.65 -0.66 -24.33
N PRO A 270 23.13 -1.21 -25.45
CA PRO A 270 23.94 -1.88 -26.47
C PRO A 270 24.83 -0.92 -27.29
N THR A 271 24.56 0.40 -27.26
CA THR A 271 25.36 1.42 -27.95
C THR A 271 26.55 1.87 -27.12
N ALA A 272 26.45 1.83 -25.78
CA ALA A 272 27.48 2.33 -24.87
C ALA A 272 28.65 1.34 -24.63
N ALA A 273 28.51 0.06 -24.99
CA ALA A 273 29.63 -0.89 -24.96
C ALA A 273 29.45 -2.03 -25.99
N PRO A 274 30.53 -2.46 -26.69
CA PRO A 274 30.43 -3.42 -27.81
C PRO A 274 29.71 -4.73 -27.49
N LEU A 275 28.85 -5.13 -28.43
CA LEU A 275 28.20 -6.44 -28.47
C LEU A 275 29.20 -7.54 -28.89
N HIS A 276 29.06 -8.72 -28.29
CA HIS A 276 29.89 -9.90 -28.58
C HIS A 276 29.04 -11.17 -28.63
N SER A 277 29.55 -12.27 -29.22
CA SER A 277 28.84 -13.57 -29.14
C SER A 277 28.62 -14.01 -27.69
N ALA A 278 27.42 -14.55 -27.41
CA ALA A 278 27.09 -15.20 -26.16
C ALA A 278 27.97 -16.43 -25.85
N ASP A 279 28.75 -16.96 -26.81
CA ASP A 279 29.75 -18.01 -26.53
C ASP A 279 30.76 -17.61 -25.46
N ARG A 280 31.03 -16.30 -25.28
CA ARG A 280 31.86 -15.79 -24.17
C ARG A 280 31.29 -16.07 -22.78
N LEU A 281 30.01 -16.44 -22.67
CA LEU A 281 29.40 -16.92 -21.42
C LEU A 281 29.78 -18.39 -21.12
N SER A 282 30.17 -19.17 -22.13
CA SER A 282 30.61 -20.55 -21.95
C SER A 282 31.96 -20.61 -21.24
N ASP A 283 32.14 -21.62 -20.39
CA ASP A 283 33.41 -21.97 -19.75
C ASP A 283 33.57 -23.50 -19.80
N PRO A 284 34.34 -24.05 -20.75
CA PRO A 284 34.59 -25.49 -20.82
C PRO A 284 35.44 -26.01 -19.66
N THR A 285 36.00 -25.13 -18.80
CA THR A 285 36.72 -25.54 -17.59
C THR A 285 35.80 -25.76 -16.39
N GLY A 286 34.49 -25.47 -16.50
CA GLY A 286 33.51 -25.75 -15.44
C GLY A 286 33.80 -25.06 -14.10
N ARG A 287 34.55 -23.94 -14.11
CA ARG A 287 34.85 -23.14 -12.92
C ARG A 287 33.87 -21.98 -12.72
N ARG A 288 33.14 -21.61 -13.77
CA ARG A 288 32.09 -20.59 -13.73
C ARG A 288 30.81 -21.11 -13.05
N VAL A 289 30.07 -20.22 -12.40
CA VAL A 289 28.67 -20.42 -11.98
C VAL A 289 27.85 -19.27 -12.58
N THR A 290 26.83 -19.58 -13.39
CA THR A 290 26.08 -18.56 -14.13
C THR A 290 24.70 -18.35 -13.52
N VAL A 291 24.40 -17.11 -13.15
CA VAL A 291 23.08 -16.67 -12.66
C VAL A 291 22.46 -15.74 -13.70
N VAL A 292 21.40 -16.19 -14.37
CA VAL A 292 20.69 -15.40 -15.39
C VAL A 292 19.50 -14.71 -14.74
N VAL A 293 19.46 -13.39 -14.73
CA VAL A 293 18.36 -12.59 -14.17
C VAL A 293 17.42 -12.15 -15.29
N SER A 294 16.20 -12.68 -15.32
CA SER A 294 15.22 -12.40 -16.40
C SER A 294 13.79 -12.71 -15.96
N ASP A 295 12.83 -12.03 -16.58
CA ASP A 295 11.38 -12.26 -16.50
C ASP A 295 10.87 -13.39 -17.42
N CYS A 296 11.78 -13.97 -18.22
CA CYS A 296 11.53 -14.96 -19.27
C CYS A 296 10.43 -14.57 -20.28
N ALA A 297 10.20 -13.27 -20.49
CA ALA A 297 9.20 -12.73 -21.42
C ALA A 297 9.82 -12.00 -22.64
N GLY A 298 11.08 -11.57 -22.53
CA GLY A 298 11.81 -10.81 -23.55
C GLY A 298 11.92 -11.45 -24.95
N PRO A 299 12.37 -10.70 -25.98
CA PRO A 299 12.43 -11.17 -27.37
C PRO A 299 13.20 -12.49 -27.57
N LEU A 300 14.35 -12.63 -26.90
CA LEU A 300 15.21 -13.83 -26.97
C LEU A 300 14.53 -15.10 -26.44
N TRP A 301 13.54 -14.95 -25.56
CA TRP A 301 12.71 -16.03 -25.05
C TRP A 301 11.54 -16.36 -25.97
N ARG A 302 11.04 -15.38 -26.73
CA ARG A 302 10.05 -15.61 -27.80
C ARG A 302 10.67 -16.34 -29.00
N THR A 303 11.93 -16.07 -29.33
CA THR A 303 12.67 -16.73 -30.44
C THR A 303 13.36 -18.04 -30.03
N GLY A 304 13.26 -18.46 -28.77
CA GLY A 304 13.90 -19.68 -28.25
C GLY A 304 15.43 -19.62 -28.18
N HIS A 305 16.08 -18.49 -28.47
CA HIS A 305 17.54 -18.35 -28.37
C HIS A 305 18.01 -18.38 -26.91
N ALA A 306 17.24 -17.81 -25.97
CA ALA A 306 17.56 -17.85 -24.55
C ALA A 306 17.58 -19.29 -23.99
N HIS A 307 16.61 -20.13 -24.35
CA HIS A 307 16.57 -21.54 -23.94
C HIS A 307 17.75 -22.35 -24.50
N ARG A 308 18.13 -22.11 -25.75
CA ARG A 308 19.26 -22.79 -26.40
C ARG A 308 20.59 -22.40 -25.76
N LEU A 309 20.76 -21.12 -25.44
CA LEU A 309 21.89 -20.63 -24.64
C LEU A 309 21.93 -21.26 -23.24
N LEU A 310 20.79 -21.34 -22.55
CA LEU A 310 20.71 -22.02 -21.24
C LEU A 310 21.06 -23.50 -21.33
N HIS A 311 20.65 -24.21 -22.38
CA HIS A 311 21.02 -25.61 -22.61
C HIS A 311 22.53 -25.77 -22.84
N GLN A 312 23.12 -24.91 -23.68
CA GLN A 312 24.58 -24.86 -23.93
C GLN A 312 25.36 -24.63 -22.62
N LEU A 313 24.95 -23.66 -21.79
CA LEU A 313 25.63 -23.34 -20.54
C LEU A 313 25.45 -24.43 -19.47
N ALA A 314 24.24 -24.98 -19.31
CA ALA A 314 23.93 -26.01 -18.32
C ALA A 314 24.61 -27.36 -18.57
N ARG A 315 25.11 -27.60 -19.80
CA ARG A 315 25.98 -28.75 -20.11
C ARG A 315 27.42 -28.59 -19.60
N LEU A 316 27.89 -27.37 -19.38
CA LEU A 316 29.29 -27.07 -19.09
C LEU A 316 29.51 -26.74 -17.60
N ALA A 317 28.58 -26.02 -16.98
CA ALA A 317 28.72 -25.52 -15.62
C ALA A 317 27.34 -25.33 -14.94
N PRO A 318 27.28 -25.09 -13.61
CA PRO A 318 26.01 -24.85 -12.93
C PRO A 318 25.38 -23.53 -13.39
N VAL A 319 24.12 -23.60 -13.81
CA VAL A 319 23.30 -22.46 -14.23
C VAL A 319 22.04 -22.38 -13.38
N ALA A 320 21.59 -21.18 -13.03
CA ALA A 320 20.25 -20.93 -12.50
C ALA A 320 19.66 -19.66 -13.12
N VAL A 321 18.33 -19.62 -13.25
CA VAL A 321 17.58 -18.43 -13.63
C VAL A 321 17.01 -17.80 -12.36
N LEU A 322 17.37 -16.56 -12.07
CA LEU A 322 16.73 -15.76 -11.03
C LEU A 322 15.57 -14.98 -11.68
N GLN A 323 14.34 -15.37 -11.37
CA GLN A 323 13.16 -14.75 -11.94
C GLN A 323 12.49 -13.83 -10.92
N PRO A 324 12.54 -12.49 -11.12
CA PRO A 324 12.07 -11.53 -10.12
C PRO A 324 10.54 -11.38 -10.08
N LEU A 325 9.83 -11.79 -11.13
CA LEU A 325 8.36 -11.81 -11.15
C LEU A 325 7.78 -12.68 -10.02
N PRO A 326 6.61 -12.33 -9.46
CA PRO A 326 5.87 -13.21 -8.57
C PRO A 326 5.60 -14.61 -9.17
N GLN A 327 5.78 -15.67 -8.39
CA GLN A 327 5.72 -17.07 -8.86
C GLN A 327 4.41 -17.44 -9.61
N ARG A 328 3.28 -16.78 -9.27
CA ARG A 328 1.99 -16.89 -9.97
C ARG A 328 2.08 -16.63 -11.48
N MET A 329 3.06 -15.85 -11.93
CA MET A 329 3.26 -15.44 -13.32
C MET A 329 4.16 -16.40 -14.10
N TRP A 330 4.97 -17.22 -13.43
CA TRP A 330 6.06 -17.98 -14.08
C TRP A 330 5.56 -18.92 -15.18
N ASN A 331 4.43 -19.60 -14.97
CA ASN A 331 3.80 -20.47 -15.95
C ASN A 331 3.11 -19.73 -17.12
N ARG A 332 3.15 -18.38 -17.13
CA ARG A 332 2.72 -17.51 -18.23
C ARG A 332 3.89 -16.85 -18.97
N THR A 333 5.11 -16.98 -18.45
CA THR A 333 6.35 -16.60 -19.15
C THR A 333 6.69 -17.63 -20.24
N ARG A 334 7.80 -17.46 -20.95
CA ARG A 334 8.30 -18.45 -21.92
C ARG A 334 9.20 -19.51 -21.31
N LEU A 335 9.50 -19.45 -20.00
CA LEU A 335 10.12 -20.52 -19.23
C LEU A 335 9.14 -20.99 -18.14
N PRO A 336 8.07 -21.73 -18.49
CA PRO A 336 7.16 -22.31 -17.51
C PRO A 336 7.90 -23.31 -16.62
N VAL A 337 7.46 -23.44 -15.36
CA VAL A 337 8.16 -24.24 -14.35
C VAL A 337 7.42 -25.53 -13.98
N THR A 338 8.20 -26.57 -13.73
CA THR A 338 7.79 -27.77 -13.00
C THR A 338 8.36 -27.70 -11.58
N PHE A 339 7.56 -28.01 -10.56
CA PHE A 339 8.04 -28.13 -9.18
C PHE A 339 8.42 -29.58 -8.88
N GLY A 340 9.56 -29.80 -8.22
CA GLY A 340 10.07 -31.14 -7.92
C GLY A 340 11.21 -31.12 -6.89
N SER A 341 11.78 -32.30 -6.61
CA SER A 341 12.90 -32.44 -5.67
C SER A 341 14.22 -32.45 -6.44
N LEU A 342 15.07 -31.45 -6.21
CA LEU A 342 16.36 -31.28 -6.87
C LEU A 342 17.47 -32.01 -6.11
N THR A 343 18.11 -32.96 -6.80
CA THR A 343 19.33 -33.63 -6.34
C THR A 343 20.52 -33.24 -7.22
N ARG A 344 21.73 -33.22 -6.64
CA ARG A 344 22.97 -33.02 -7.40
C ARG A 344 23.33 -34.30 -8.15
N GLY A 345 23.69 -34.19 -9.43
CA GLY A 345 24.18 -35.33 -10.21
C GLY A 345 25.51 -35.88 -9.70
N GLU A 346 25.76 -37.16 -9.98
CA GLU A 346 26.92 -37.90 -9.47
C GLU A 346 28.03 -38.02 -10.53
N GLY A 347 29.28 -38.05 -10.08
CA GLY A 347 30.47 -38.20 -10.94
C GLY A 347 31.04 -36.88 -11.49
N PRO A 348 32.21 -36.94 -12.14
CA PRO A 348 33.00 -35.75 -12.50
C PRO A 348 32.38 -34.89 -13.62
N ALA A 349 31.42 -35.41 -14.38
CA ALA A 349 30.58 -34.63 -15.30
C ALA A 349 29.13 -34.44 -14.79
N GLY A 350 28.72 -35.20 -13.76
CA GLY A 350 27.38 -35.09 -13.18
C GLY A 350 27.27 -34.05 -12.07
N ALA A 351 28.37 -33.67 -11.42
CA ALA A 351 28.39 -32.73 -10.29
C ALA A 351 27.98 -31.28 -10.64
N THR A 352 27.75 -30.97 -11.93
CA THR A 352 27.18 -29.73 -12.47
C THR A 352 25.71 -29.89 -12.92
N LEU A 353 25.28 -31.12 -13.23
CA LEU A 353 23.93 -31.45 -13.67
C LEU A 353 23.00 -31.65 -12.47
N LEU A 354 21.75 -31.23 -12.62
CA LEU A 354 20.72 -31.39 -11.60
C LEU A 354 19.70 -32.44 -12.03
N LYS A 355 19.52 -33.45 -11.18
CA LYS A 355 18.54 -34.52 -11.37
C LYS A 355 17.24 -34.11 -10.65
N VAL A 356 16.12 -34.08 -11.36
CA VAL A 356 14.79 -33.88 -10.76
C VAL A 356 14.23 -35.24 -10.37
N SER A 357 14.05 -35.47 -9.06
CA SER A 357 13.29 -36.58 -8.51
C SER A 357 11.87 -36.11 -8.19
N GLY A 358 10.88 -36.89 -8.66
CA GLY A 358 9.47 -36.55 -8.58
C GLY A 358 8.60 -37.76 -8.92
N ASP A 359 7.32 -37.66 -8.59
CA ASP A 359 6.36 -38.76 -8.74
C ASP A 359 5.96 -39.00 -10.21
N ALA A 360 5.42 -40.19 -10.48
CA ALA A 360 5.22 -40.74 -11.83
C ALA A 360 4.26 -39.88 -12.70
N GLY A 361 4.83 -38.95 -13.46
CA GLY A 361 4.10 -38.08 -14.39
C GLY A 361 4.75 -36.71 -14.64
N THR A 362 5.74 -36.31 -13.83
CA THR A 362 6.36 -34.96 -13.89
C THR A 362 7.73 -34.90 -14.60
N GLY A 363 8.11 -35.95 -15.33
CA GLY A 363 9.38 -36.02 -16.06
C GLY A 363 9.46 -35.09 -17.29
N PRO A 364 10.66 -34.90 -17.87
CA PRO A 364 10.84 -34.09 -19.07
C PRO A 364 10.08 -34.69 -20.27
N ALA A 365 9.20 -33.90 -20.88
CA ALA A 365 8.38 -34.31 -22.02
C ALA A 365 9.16 -34.57 -23.33
N HIS A 366 10.50 -34.47 -23.32
CA HIS A 366 11.33 -34.72 -24.49
C HIS A 366 12.73 -35.24 -24.13
N PRO A 367 13.25 -36.26 -24.83
CA PRO A 367 14.66 -36.66 -24.72
C PRO A 367 15.62 -35.50 -24.97
N GLY A 368 16.72 -35.46 -24.22
CA GLY A 368 17.77 -34.44 -24.35
C GLY A 368 17.49 -33.08 -23.69
N ALA A 369 16.31 -32.89 -23.08
CA ALA A 369 16.01 -31.70 -22.29
C ALA A 369 16.82 -31.67 -20.97
N LEU A 370 17.18 -30.48 -20.51
CA LEU A 370 17.93 -30.26 -19.26
C LEU A 370 17.12 -29.43 -18.26
N ALA A 371 17.31 -29.73 -16.98
CA ALA A 371 16.69 -29.04 -15.86
C ALA A 371 17.54 -27.84 -15.43
N VAL A 372 16.98 -26.62 -15.52
CA VAL A 372 17.59 -25.40 -14.99
C VAL A 372 16.73 -24.87 -13.83
N PRO A 373 17.27 -24.68 -12.62
CA PRO A 373 16.54 -24.09 -11.50
C PRO A 373 16.03 -22.69 -11.84
N VAL A 374 14.77 -22.42 -11.50
CA VAL A 374 14.18 -21.09 -11.52
C VAL A 374 13.95 -20.65 -10.07
N LEU A 375 14.62 -19.58 -9.67
CA LEU A 375 14.73 -19.12 -8.29
C LEU A 375 14.05 -17.76 -8.11
N PRO A 376 13.25 -17.56 -7.07
CA PRO A 376 12.82 -16.23 -6.65
C PRO A 376 13.95 -15.49 -5.92
N PRO A 377 14.00 -14.14 -5.96
CA PRO A 377 15.02 -13.34 -5.27
C PRO A 377 14.76 -13.21 -3.76
N VAL A 378 14.62 -14.33 -3.05
CA VAL A 378 14.40 -14.39 -1.59
C VAL A 378 15.36 -15.35 -0.91
N ALA A 379 15.63 -15.10 0.39
CA ALA A 379 16.67 -15.76 1.16
C ALA A 379 16.55 -17.30 1.18
N ASP A 380 15.36 -17.86 1.40
CA ASP A 380 15.20 -19.31 1.53
C ASP A 380 15.55 -20.09 0.26
N ALA A 381 15.09 -19.63 -0.91
CA ALA A 381 15.37 -20.29 -2.18
C ALA A 381 16.84 -20.16 -2.58
N LEU A 382 17.45 -19.00 -2.32
CA LEU A 382 18.88 -18.78 -2.54
C LEU A 382 19.74 -19.58 -1.55
N ALA A 383 19.30 -19.77 -0.30
CA ALA A 383 19.94 -20.66 0.66
C ALA A 383 19.82 -22.14 0.27
N ALA A 384 18.65 -22.55 -0.22
CA ALA A 384 18.38 -23.89 -0.71
C ALA A 384 19.31 -24.24 -1.90
N TRP A 385 19.37 -23.36 -2.89
CA TRP A 385 20.29 -23.48 -4.04
C TRP A 385 21.77 -23.42 -3.63
N ALA A 386 22.16 -22.49 -2.76
CA ALA A 386 23.54 -22.37 -2.28
C ALA A 386 24.03 -23.64 -1.58
N ARG A 387 23.19 -24.25 -0.71
CA ARG A 387 23.48 -25.51 -0.01
C ARG A 387 23.54 -26.71 -0.96
N LEU A 388 22.73 -26.71 -2.01
CA LEU A 388 22.71 -27.76 -3.05
C LEU A 388 23.99 -27.73 -3.90
N LEU A 389 24.42 -26.54 -4.35
CA LEU A 389 25.68 -26.38 -5.10
C LEU A 389 26.92 -26.66 -4.25
N SER A 390 26.95 -26.18 -3.00
CA SER A 390 28.08 -26.41 -2.08
C SER A 390 28.18 -27.86 -1.60
N GLY A 391 27.10 -28.65 -1.71
CA GLY A 391 27.01 -29.98 -1.12
C GLY A 391 26.96 -29.95 0.42
N THR A 392 26.37 -28.92 1.01
CA THR A 392 26.29 -28.72 2.47
C THR A 392 24.85 -28.68 3.01
N GLY A 393 23.89 -29.17 2.24
CA GLY A 393 22.49 -29.35 2.64
C GLY A 393 22.08 -30.82 2.64
N ALA A 394 20.77 -31.07 2.67
CA ALA A 394 20.20 -32.39 2.41
C ALA A 394 20.50 -32.84 0.97
N ALA A 395 20.51 -34.16 0.73
CA ALA A 395 20.81 -34.73 -0.59
C ALA A 395 19.80 -34.34 -1.68
N SER A 396 18.56 -34.01 -1.30
CA SER A 396 17.52 -33.46 -2.17
C SER A 396 16.90 -32.20 -1.57
N VAL A 397 16.48 -31.27 -2.43
CA VAL A 397 15.98 -29.94 -2.06
C VAL A 397 14.77 -29.59 -2.93
N PRO A 398 13.60 -29.23 -2.38
CA PRO A 398 12.44 -28.84 -3.20
C PRO A 398 12.74 -27.54 -3.98
N GLY A 399 12.36 -27.50 -5.25
CA GLY A 399 12.61 -26.35 -6.13
C GLY A 399 11.78 -26.34 -7.41
N ALA A 400 11.82 -25.21 -8.12
CA ALA A 400 11.19 -25.01 -9.42
C ALA A 400 12.22 -25.15 -10.56
N VAL A 401 11.79 -25.72 -11.68
CA VAL A 401 12.65 -26.11 -12.81
C VAL A 401 12.05 -25.64 -14.12
N GLY A 402 12.82 -24.88 -14.90
CA GLY A 402 12.57 -24.66 -16.31
C GLY A 402 13.27 -25.74 -17.13
N TRP A 403 12.54 -26.40 -18.03
CA TRP A 403 13.10 -27.37 -18.97
C TRP A 403 13.60 -26.65 -20.22
N VAL A 404 14.88 -26.86 -20.59
CA VAL A 404 15.51 -26.24 -21.77
C VAL A 404 16.02 -27.29 -22.76
N ARG A 405 16.17 -26.90 -24.03
CA ARG A 405 16.51 -27.78 -25.16
C ARG A 405 17.50 -27.11 -26.13
N ALA A 406 18.37 -27.90 -26.75
CA ALA A 406 19.26 -27.45 -27.84
C ALA A 406 18.50 -27.05 -29.11
N ASP A 407 17.35 -27.68 -29.36
CA ASP A 407 16.50 -27.51 -30.54
C ASP A 407 15.22 -26.71 -30.24
N GLN A 408 15.22 -25.88 -29.18
CA GLN A 408 14.03 -25.13 -28.78
C GLN A 408 13.47 -24.29 -29.95
N PRO A 409 12.20 -24.52 -30.36
CA PRO A 409 11.58 -23.73 -31.42
C PRO A 409 11.24 -22.32 -30.94
N ALA A 410 11.16 -21.37 -31.87
CA ALA A 410 10.53 -20.09 -31.61
C ALA A 410 9.05 -20.29 -31.27
N ALA A 411 8.51 -19.43 -30.40
CA ALA A 411 7.09 -19.41 -30.11
C ALA A 411 6.29 -19.09 -31.39
N PRO A 412 5.12 -19.72 -31.62
CA PRO A 412 4.35 -19.52 -32.83
C PRO A 412 3.98 -18.04 -33.00
N ALA A 413 4.22 -17.51 -34.20
CA ALA A 413 3.84 -16.15 -34.56
C ALA A 413 2.32 -15.98 -34.39
N ARG A 414 1.90 -14.82 -33.87
CA ARG A 414 0.49 -14.48 -33.73
C ARG A 414 -0.11 -14.36 -35.13
N ARG A 415 -1.23 -15.06 -35.40
CA ARG A 415 -1.96 -14.92 -36.66
C ARG A 415 -2.44 -13.46 -36.81
N PRO A 416 -2.21 -12.80 -37.96
CA PRO A 416 -2.87 -11.53 -38.26
C PRO A 416 -4.40 -11.73 -38.21
N GLY A 417 -5.11 -10.87 -37.49
CA GLY A 417 -6.56 -10.95 -37.28
C GLY A 417 -6.97 -11.06 -35.79
N ASP A 418 -6.29 -11.87 -34.99
CA ASP A 418 -6.62 -12.08 -33.57
C ASP A 418 -6.03 -11.00 -32.63
N THR A 419 -6.32 -9.73 -32.91
CA THR A 419 -6.16 -8.62 -31.95
C THR A 419 -7.43 -8.50 -31.10
N PRO A 420 -7.42 -8.94 -29.82
CA PRO A 420 -8.57 -8.77 -28.93
C PRO A 420 -8.82 -7.28 -28.70
N SER A 421 -10.08 -6.90 -28.55
CA SER A 421 -10.47 -5.51 -28.28
C SER A 421 -9.81 -4.96 -27.01
N SER A 422 -9.64 -3.64 -27.00
CA SER A 422 -9.20 -2.83 -25.85
C SER A 422 -9.87 -3.24 -24.53
N LEU A 423 -11.20 -3.37 -24.55
CA LEU A 423 -11.98 -3.85 -23.40
C LEU A 423 -11.64 -5.29 -22.97
N HIS A 424 -11.35 -6.19 -23.91
CA HIS A 424 -10.94 -7.56 -23.60
C HIS A 424 -9.50 -7.59 -23.05
N LEU A 425 -8.59 -6.75 -23.54
CA LEU A 425 -7.26 -6.58 -22.93
C LEU A 425 -7.35 -6.08 -21.48
N VAL A 426 -8.12 -5.01 -21.23
CA VAL A 426 -8.32 -4.47 -19.87
C VAL A 426 -9.04 -5.45 -18.94
N SER A 427 -10.07 -6.15 -19.43
CA SER A 427 -10.79 -7.19 -18.67
C SER A 427 -9.88 -8.38 -18.31
N ARG A 428 -9.08 -8.85 -19.28
CA ARG A 428 -8.08 -9.90 -19.06
C ARG A 428 -7.01 -9.47 -18.06
N PHE A 429 -6.53 -8.23 -18.13
CA PHE A 429 -5.58 -7.71 -17.15
C PHE A 429 -6.20 -7.65 -15.75
N ARG A 430 -7.37 -7.01 -15.59
CA ARG A 430 -8.08 -6.93 -14.30
C ARG A 430 -8.42 -8.30 -13.70
N SER A 431 -8.62 -9.35 -14.52
CA SER A 431 -8.86 -10.72 -14.03
C SER A 431 -7.59 -11.52 -13.70
N THR A 432 -6.39 -11.00 -13.99
CA THR A 432 -5.13 -11.75 -13.83
C THR A 432 -3.99 -11.04 -13.11
N ALA A 433 -4.08 -9.72 -12.95
CA ALA A 433 -3.10 -8.89 -12.24
C ALA A 433 -3.35 -8.83 -10.71
N SER A 434 -2.36 -8.36 -9.97
CA SER A 434 -2.54 -7.93 -8.57
C SER A 434 -3.38 -6.65 -8.47
N PRO A 435 -4.06 -6.39 -7.34
CA PRO A 435 -4.79 -5.14 -7.12
C PRO A 435 -3.90 -3.90 -7.26
N ALA A 436 -2.67 -3.96 -6.76
CA ALA A 436 -1.70 -2.88 -6.86
C ALA A 436 -1.24 -2.60 -8.30
N ALA A 437 -0.98 -3.63 -9.13
CA ALA A 437 -0.73 -3.44 -10.56
C ALA A 437 -1.98 -2.93 -11.30
N GLY A 438 -3.18 -3.35 -10.87
CA GLY A 438 -4.47 -2.85 -11.36
C GLY A 438 -4.63 -1.34 -11.16
N GLN A 439 -4.41 -0.86 -9.93
CA GLN A 439 -4.47 0.56 -9.60
C GLN A 439 -3.30 1.35 -10.21
N LEU A 440 -2.11 0.75 -10.30
CA LEU A 440 -0.96 1.36 -10.97
C LEU A 440 -1.26 1.63 -12.45
N ALA A 441 -1.89 0.69 -13.16
CA ALA A 441 -2.32 0.92 -14.55
C ALA A 441 -3.34 2.07 -14.69
N VAL A 442 -4.17 2.32 -13.67
CA VAL A 442 -5.13 3.45 -13.62
C VAL A 442 -4.40 4.78 -13.42
N TYR A 443 -3.46 4.89 -12.47
CA TYR A 443 -2.65 6.11 -12.30
C TYR A 443 -1.74 6.37 -13.50
N LEU A 444 -1.17 5.33 -14.09
CA LEU A 444 -0.35 5.43 -15.32
C LEU A 444 -1.16 5.85 -16.55
N ALA A 445 -2.50 5.71 -16.54
CA ALA A 445 -3.35 6.22 -17.62
C ALA A 445 -3.42 7.76 -17.65
N ALA A 446 -3.13 8.43 -16.53
CA ALA A 446 -3.00 9.88 -16.42
C ALA A 446 -1.53 10.38 -16.38
N ALA A 447 -0.56 9.50 -16.61
CA ALA A 447 0.87 9.81 -16.53
C ALA A 447 1.59 9.70 -17.88
N PRO A 448 2.58 10.56 -18.17
CA PRO A 448 3.51 10.36 -19.27
C PRO A 448 4.24 9.01 -19.14
N LEU A 449 4.09 8.15 -20.14
CA LEU A 449 4.56 6.76 -20.14
C LEU A 449 6.07 6.62 -20.44
N TYR A 450 6.87 7.40 -19.73
CA TYR A 450 8.33 7.37 -19.72
C TYR A 450 8.80 6.61 -18.47
N LEU A 451 9.63 5.57 -18.61
CA LEU A 451 9.83 4.59 -17.52
C LEU A 451 10.22 5.20 -16.14
N PRO A 452 11.14 6.17 -16.04
CA PRO A 452 11.39 6.90 -14.78
C PRO A 452 10.19 7.66 -14.20
N VAL A 453 9.29 8.20 -15.03
CA VAL A 453 8.03 8.84 -14.57
C VAL A 453 7.04 7.76 -14.12
N MET A 454 6.99 6.61 -14.78
CA MET A 454 6.18 5.47 -14.32
C MET A 454 6.65 4.99 -12.94
N GLN A 455 7.96 4.97 -12.68
CA GLN A 455 8.54 4.66 -11.38
C GLN A 455 8.30 5.76 -10.32
N LEU A 456 8.28 7.03 -10.72
CA LEU A 456 7.90 8.15 -9.84
C LEU A 456 6.43 8.00 -9.40
N VAL A 457 5.50 7.90 -10.35
CA VAL A 457 4.06 7.78 -10.09
C VAL A 457 3.75 6.53 -9.28
N GLN A 458 4.51 5.45 -9.49
CA GLN A 458 4.45 4.28 -8.62
C GLN A 458 4.80 4.63 -7.16
N ARG A 459 5.95 5.28 -6.91
CA ARG A 459 6.42 5.60 -5.56
C ARG A 459 5.54 6.63 -4.85
N THR A 460 4.99 7.60 -5.56
CA THR A 460 4.15 8.67 -4.96
C THR A 460 2.70 8.24 -4.74
N MET A 461 2.09 7.55 -5.71
CA MET A 461 0.67 7.16 -5.63
C MET A 461 0.45 5.78 -4.99
N LEU A 462 1.45 4.88 -5.02
CA LEU A 462 1.39 3.52 -4.49
C LEU A 462 2.70 3.13 -3.77
N PRO A 463 3.07 3.82 -2.66
CA PRO A 463 4.34 3.63 -1.95
C PRO A 463 4.57 2.21 -1.39
N HIS A 464 3.53 1.38 -1.31
CA HIS A 464 3.61 -0.02 -0.90
C HIS A 464 3.79 -1.01 -2.07
N SER A 465 3.87 -0.53 -3.31
CA SER A 465 4.10 -1.35 -4.51
C SER A 465 5.56 -1.30 -4.96
N GLY A 466 6.04 -2.37 -5.62
CA GLY A 466 7.43 -2.50 -6.07
C GLY A 466 7.55 -2.81 -7.57
N PRO A 467 8.78 -3.02 -8.06
CA PRO A 467 9.01 -3.33 -9.48
C PRO A 467 8.23 -4.56 -9.99
N SER A 468 7.79 -5.46 -9.11
CA SER A 468 6.83 -6.55 -9.42
C SER A 468 5.55 -6.04 -10.09
N GLU A 469 4.92 -5.02 -9.52
CA GLU A 469 3.62 -4.51 -9.97
C GLU A 469 3.77 -3.72 -11.27
N LEU A 470 4.85 -2.94 -11.40
CA LEU A 470 5.18 -2.22 -12.63
C LEU A 470 5.55 -3.19 -13.77
N ALA A 471 6.27 -4.27 -13.48
CA ALA A 471 6.52 -5.35 -14.44
C ALA A 471 5.23 -6.08 -14.85
N GLU A 472 4.28 -6.27 -13.95
CA GLU A 472 2.96 -6.84 -14.27
C GLU A 472 2.14 -5.93 -15.20
N VAL A 473 2.24 -4.60 -15.07
CA VAL A 473 1.70 -3.66 -16.06
C VAL A 473 2.45 -3.73 -17.39
N LEU A 474 3.79 -3.73 -17.40
CA LEU A 474 4.60 -3.79 -18.64
C LEU A 474 4.40 -5.10 -19.43
N LEU A 475 4.15 -6.22 -18.74
CA LEU A 475 3.92 -7.54 -19.35
C LEU A 475 2.45 -7.86 -19.63
N SER A 476 1.53 -6.95 -19.31
CA SER A 476 0.08 -7.13 -19.49
C SER A 476 -0.37 -7.24 -20.95
N GLY A 477 0.36 -6.59 -21.88
CA GLY A 477 -0.10 -6.34 -23.25
C GLY A 477 -1.05 -5.13 -23.38
N LEU A 478 -1.18 -4.29 -22.35
CA LEU A 478 -1.86 -2.98 -22.41
C LEU A 478 -0.97 -1.88 -23.01
N LEU A 479 0.35 -2.06 -22.92
CA LEU A 479 1.37 -1.11 -23.34
C LEU A 479 2.19 -1.68 -24.51
N LYS A 480 2.48 -0.82 -25.48
CA LYS A 480 3.40 -1.06 -26.59
C LYS A 480 4.59 -0.11 -26.47
N ARG A 481 5.81 -0.59 -26.75
CA ARG A 481 7.00 0.27 -26.85
C ARG A 481 6.91 1.13 -28.11
N GLN A 482 7.27 2.41 -28.00
CA GLN A 482 7.44 3.30 -29.16
C GLN A 482 8.81 3.04 -29.83
N GLU A 483 8.82 2.91 -31.15
CA GLU A 483 10.03 2.71 -31.94
C GLU A 483 10.77 4.05 -32.18
N GLY A 484 12.10 4.02 -32.24
CA GLY A 484 12.96 5.20 -32.44
C GLY A 484 13.71 5.72 -31.20
N GLY A 485 13.29 5.36 -29.98
CA GLY A 485 13.98 5.77 -28.75
C GLY A 485 15.29 4.99 -28.46
N THR A 486 16.42 5.69 -28.48
CA THR A 486 17.75 5.21 -28.04
C THR A 486 18.03 5.60 -26.57
N GLY A 487 18.74 4.74 -25.83
CA GLY A 487 19.07 4.98 -24.42
C GLY A 487 18.16 4.28 -23.40
N ARG A 488 18.48 4.45 -22.11
CA ARG A 488 17.66 4.02 -20.95
C ARG A 488 16.27 4.68 -20.90
N GLY A 489 16.05 5.78 -21.63
CA GLY A 489 14.80 6.54 -21.69
C GLY A 489 13.75 5.94 -22.63
N GLN A 490 13.24 4.74 -22.32
CA GLN A 490 12.23 4.08 -23.16
C GLN A 490 10.82 4.66 -22.93
N TRP A 491 10.16 5.00 -24.05
CA TRP A 491 8.78 5.46 -24.12
C TRP A 491 7.83 4.30 -24.46
N TYR A 492 6.69 4.29 -23.79
CA TYR A 492 5.57 3.40 -24.07
C TYR A 492 4.34 4.20 -24.48
N VAL A 493 3.40 3.55 -25.16
CA VAL A 493 2.07 4.06 -25.47
C VAL A 493 1.06 2.97 -25.14
N PHE A 494 -0.13 3.32 -24.69
CA PHE A 494 -1.21 2.33 -24.57
C PHE A 494 -1.61 1.80 -25.96
N GLU A 495 -2.05 0.55 -26.03
CA GLU A 495 -2.82 0.08 -27.19
C GLU A 495 -4.12 0.92 -27.32
N PRO A 496 -4.71 1.08 -28.53
CA PRO A 496 -5.89 1.92 -28.75
C PRO A 496 -7.03 1.68 -27.75
N ASP A 497 -7.73 2.74 -27.37
CA ASP A 497 -8.83 2.83 -26.38
C ASP A 497 -8.56 2.26 -24.96
N VAL A 498 -7.43 1.59 -24.72
CA VAL A 498 -7.07 1.04 -23.41
C VAL A 498 -6.89 2.16 -22.37
N GLN A 499 -6.31 3.29 -22.76
CA GLN A 499 -6.13 4.44 -21.87
C GLN A 499 -7.47 4.97 -21.34
N GLU A 500 -8.48 5.11 -22.19
CA GLU A 500 -9.81 5.61 -21.79
C GLU A 500 -10.52 4.64 -20.82
N ALA A 501 -10.44 3.34 -21.09
CA ALA A 501 -10.98 2.29 -20.22
C ALA A 501 -10.26 2.17 -18.86
N LEU A 502 -9.04 2.72 -18.75
CA LEU A 502 -8.27 2.84 -17.51
C LEU A 502 -8.44 4.20 -16.82
N LEU A 503 -8.76 5.29 -17.55
CA LEU A 503 -9.11 6.59 -16.97
C LEU A 503 -10.52 6.60 -16.34
N GLY A 504 -11.43 5.76 -16.82
CA GLY A 504 -12.82 5.71 -16.33
C GLY A 504 -13.02 5.58 -14.80
N PRO A 505 -12.20 4.79 -14.06
CA PRO A 505 -12.29 4.69 -12.59
C PRO A 505 -11.52 5.77 -11.80
N LEU A 506 -10.72 6.62 -12.45
CA LEU A 506 -9.80 7.55 -11.77
C LEU A 506 -10.55 8.78 -11.23
N GLY A 507 -10.27 9.18 -9.99
CA GLY A 507 -10.80 10.40 -9.40
C GLY A 507 -10.14 11.68 -9.92
N ARG A 508 -10.88 12.79 -9.97
CA ARG A 508 -10.36 14.12 -10.36
C ARG A 508 -9.14 14.52 -9.53
N ASP A 509 -9.24 14.36 -8.21
CA ASP A 509 -8.19 14.78 -7.28
C ASP A 509 -6.93 13.89 -7.40
N GLU A 510 -7.12 12.60 -7.69
CA GLU A 510 -6.04 11.65 -7.97
C GLU A 510 -5.32 12.00 -9.29
N ALA A 511 -6.07 12.32 -10.35
CA ALA A 511 -5.53 12.74 -11.64
C ALA A 511 -4.71 14.03 -11.53
N LEU A 512 -5.21 15.01 -10.76
CA LEU A 512 -4.48 16.25 -10.47
C LEU A 512 -3.23 16.00 -9.62
N LEU A 513 -3.25 15.03 -8.69
CA LEU A 513 -2.08 14.63 -7.91
C LEU A 513 -1.00 13.94 -8.75
N VAL A 514 -1.39 13.08 -9.70
CA VAL A 514 -0.47 12.49 -10.70
C VAL A 514 0.20 13.59 -11.52
N LEU A 515 -0.58 14.53 -12.08
CA LEU A 515 -0.03 15.65 -12.85
C LEU A 515 0.90 16.54 -12.01
N LYS A 516 0.55 16.81 -10.73
CA LYS A 516 1.39 17.59 -9.81
C LYS A 516 2.75 16.93 -9.60
N HIS A 517 2.80 15.63 -9.32
CA HIS A 517 4.07 14.92 -9.16
C HIS A 517 4.89 14.85 -10.45
N CYS A 518 4.23 14.66 -11.60
CA CYS A 518 4.91 14.73 -12.90
C CYS A 518 5.52 16.12 -13.16
N SER A 519 4.81 17.21 -12.79
CA SER A 519 5.29 18.59 -12.92
C SER A 519 6.54 18.83 -12.07
N GLN A 520 6.49 18.45 -10.78
CA GLN A 520 7.62 18.58 -9.84
C GLN A 520 8.88 17.84 -10.33
N TYR A 521 8.72 16.67 -10.93
CA TYR A 521 9.84 15.91 -11.50
C TYR A 521 10.44 16.58 -12.75
N ILE A 522 9.63 17.26 -13.56
CA ILE A 522 10.10 18.02 -14.73
C ILE A 522 10.86 19.27 -14.26
N GLU A 523 10.31 20.01 -13.29
CA GLU A 523 10.96 21.15 -12.64
C GLU A 523 12.35 20.77 -12.10
N GLN A 524 12.45 19.64 -11.38
CA GLN A 524 13.70 19.14 -10.80
C GLN A 524 14.71 18.65 -11.85
N ARG A 525 14.26 17.95 -12.90
CA ARG A 525 15.15 17.27 -13.86
C ARG A 525 15.55 18.11 -15.06
N PHE A 526 14.70 19.04 -15.48
CA PHE A 526 14.94 19.95 -16.61
C PHE A 526 15.13 21.41 -16.15
N GLY A 527 15.08 21.66 -14.84
CA GLY A 527 15.53 22.89 -14.17
C GLY A 527 14.68 24.13 -14.40
N LYS A 528 13.56 24.02 -15.13
CA LYS A 528 12.77 25.17 -15.61
C LYS A 528 11.28 24.83 -15.64
N GLY A 529 10.55 25.27 -14.62
CA GLY A 529 9.09 25.29 -14.59
C GLY A 529 8.59 26.53 -13.85
N GLY A 530 7.74 27.33 -14.50
CA GLY A 530 6.96 28.38 -13.85
C GLY A 530 5.77 27.78 -13.08
N PRO A 531 5.09 28.55 -12.22
CA PRO A 531 4.14 28.05 -11.21
C PRO A 531 2.81 27.47 -11.76
N ASN A 532 2.73 27.07 -13.04
CA ASN A 532 1.55 26.45 -13.63
C ASN A 532 1.88 25.60 -14.89
N PHE A 533 2.73 24.59 -14.75
CA PHE A 533 3.07 23.62 -15.83
C PHE A 533 1.84 23.11 -16.62
N PRO A 534 0.68 22.75 -16.00
CA PRO A 534 -0.49 22.28 -16.75
C PRO A 534 -1.05 23.32 -17.73
N ALA A 535 -1.04 24.61 -17.38
CA ALA A 535 -1.50 25.68 -18.27
C ALA A 535 -0.50 25.94 -19.42
N LEU A 536 0.80 25.80 -19.15
CA LEU A 536 1.86 25.97 -20.12
C LEU A 536 1.88 24.82 -21.16
N ALA A 537 1.56 23.60 -20.73
CA ALA A 537 1.31 22.46 -21.62
C ALA A 537 0.07 22.67 -22.51
N TYR A 538 -1.03 23.19 -21.95
CA TYR A 538 -2.26 23.47 -22.68
C TYR A 538 -2.06 24.57 -23.74
N ALA A 539 -1.34 25.65 -23.41
CA ALA A 539 -0.98 26.71 -24.35
C ALA A 539 -0.17 26.19 -25.54
N GLN A 540 0.86 25.37 -25.29
CA GLN A 540 1.74 24.80 -26.33
C GLN A 540 1.04 23.85 -27.31
N LEU A 541 -0.20 23.43 -27.02
CA LEU A 541 -1.03 22.65 -27.93
C LEU A 541 -2.17 23.47 -28.55
N GLY A 542 -2.72 24.44 -27.82
CA GLY A 542 -3.70 25.40 -28.35
C GLY A 542 -3.20 26.15 -29.58
N ASP A 543 -1.98 26.68 -29.52
CA ASP A 543 -1.32 27.41 -30.62
C ASP A 543 -1.09 26.54 -31.88
N GLY A 544 -1.22 25.21 -31.78
CA GLY A 544 -0.97 24.27 -32.88
C GLY A 544 -2.17 24.03 -33.82
N THR A 545 -3.39 24.42 -33.41
CA THR A 545 -4.64 23.92 -34.02
C THR A 545 -5.07 24.58 -35.35
N THR A 546 -4.11 25.04 -36.17
CA THR A 546 -4.36 25.47 -37.57
C THR A 546 -3.26 25.01 -38.54
N ARG A 547 -2.92 23.71 -38.56
CA ARG A 547 -2.24 23.11 -39.72
C ARG A 547 -2.62 21.65 -40.00
N ASP A 548 -2.72 21.41 -41.30
CA ASP A 548 -3.33 20.31 -42.05
C ASP A 548 -2.96 18.86 -41.63
N ALA A 549 -3.80 17.91 -42.02
CA ALA A 549 -3.59 16.47 -41.77
C ALA A 549 -2.82 15.80 -42.94
N GLY A 550 -1.51 15.62 -42.80
CA GLY A 550 -0.71 14.94 -43.82
C GLY A 550 0.67 14.45 -43.38
N HIS A 551 0.86 13.13 -43.43
CA HIS A 551 2.13 12.37 -43.42
C HIS A 551 3.21 12.67 -42.35
N GLY A 552 3.64 11.63 -41.63
CA GLY A 552 4.72 11.73 -40.65
C GLY A 552 6.13 11.60 -41.25
N THR A 553 7.10 12.26 -40.60
CA THR A 553 8.55 12.13 -40.85
C THR A 553 9.32 12.18 -39.51
N PRO A 554 10.49 11.54 -39.37
CA PRO A 554 11.15 11.40 -38.06
C PRO A 554 11.80 12.68 -37.50
N TRP A 555 12.05 12.67 -36.19
CA TRP A 555 12.70 13.76 -35.44
C TRP A 555 14.21 13.87 -35.74
N PRO A 556 14.81 15.08 -35.73
CA PRO A 556 16.25 15.25 -35.91
C PRO A 556 17.05 14.86 -34.66
N VAL A 557 18.28 14.39 -34.88
CA VAL A 557 19.26 14.06 -33.82
C VAL A 557 20.12 15.31 -33.53
N PRO A 558 20.40 15.65 -32.25
CA PRO A 558 21.36 16.71 -31.93
C PRO A 558 22.79 16.30 -32.35
N ALA A 559 23.47 17.16 -33.09
CA ALA A 559 24.88 16.97 -33.42
C ALA A 559 25.79 17.16 -32.19
N ARG A 560 27.02 16.67 -32.30
CA ARG A 560 28.12 16.94 -31.36
C ARG A 560 29.08 17.94 -32.00
N ASP A 561 29.21 19.10 -31.39
CA ASP A 561 30.36 19.99 -31.52
C ASP A 561 30.83 20.33 -30.09
N ALA A 562 32.10 20.24 -29.69
CA ALA A 562 33.38 20.60 -30.31
C ALA A 562 33.68 22.10 -30.20
N ALA A 563 34.86 22.43 -29.64
CA ALA A 563 35.20 23.74 -29.10
C ALA A 563 35.58 24.78 -30.18
N GLY A 564 35.46 26.07 -29.83
CA GLY A 564 35.86 27.20 -30.67
C GLY A 564 35.78 28.55 -29.95
N ASP A 565 36.94 29.00 -29.47
CA ASP A 565 37.38 30.26 -28.82
C ASP A 565 36.76 31.65 -29.21
N THR A 566 37.29 32.68 -28.50
CA THR A 566 37.42 34.12 -28.83
C THR A 566 36.25 35.10 -28.57
N ASP A 567 36.32 35.75 -27.40
CA ASP A 567 36.73 37.15 -27.17
C ASP A 567 35.93 38.41 -27.61
N GLU A 568 35.81 39.30 -26.61
CA GLU A 568 35.89 40.78 -26.59
C GLU A 568 34.80 41.73 -27.18
N ALA A 569 34.39 42.66 -26.30
CA ALA A 569 33.95 44.06 -26.52
C ALA A 569 32.61 44.33 -27.27
N ASP A 570 31.94 45.48 -27.11
CA ASP A 570 32.24 46.68 -26.31
C ASP A 570 30.97 47.38 -25.76
N GLU A 571 31.14 48.47 -25.01
CA GLU A 571 30.11 49.33 -24.38
C GLU A 571 29.14 50.02 -25.37
N SER A 572 27.89 50.27 -24.93
CA SER A 572 27.31 51.63 -24.77
C SER A 572 25.82 51.62 -24.40
N GLU A 573 25.35 52.72 -23.80
CA GLU A 573 23.97 52.96 -23.35
C GLU A 573 23.13 53.69 -24.41
N GLU A 574 21.81 53.43 -24.47
CA GLU A 574 20.76 54.47 -24.46
C GLU A 574 19.34 53.84 -24.30
N ASN A 575 18.35 54.63 -23.89
CA ASN A 575 17.03 54.17 -23.45
C ASN A 575 15.85 54.76 -24.26
N ASP A 576 14.66 54.16 -24.11
CA ASP A 576 13.34 54.56 -24.62
C ASP A 576 13.11 54.47 -26.14
N GLY A 577 12.07 53.73 -26.58
CA GLY A 577 11.74 53.74 -28.03
C GLY A 577 10.73 52.77 -28.65
N ASN A 578 9.84 52.10 -27.91
CA ASN A 578 8.64 51.41 -28.46
C ASN A 578 8.86 50.48 -29.69
N GLY A 579 9.20 49.20 -29.46
CA GLY A 579 9.44 48.24 -30.56
C GLY A 579 9.41 46.76 -30.16
N GLY A 580 8.44 46.34 -29.34
CA GLY A 580 8.32 44.97 -28.80
C GLY A 580 7.96 43.90 -29.85
N ASN A 581 8.92 43.54 -30.71
CA ASN A 581 8.79 42.46 -31.69
C ASN A 581 8.96 41.09 -30.99
N GLU A 582 7.88 40.57 -30.40
CA GLU A 582 7.90 39.30 -29.66
C GLU A 582 8.32 38.11 -30.55
N THR A 583 9.57 37.69 -30.37
CA THR A 583 10.11 36.50 -31.03
C THR A 583 9.51 35.26 -30.35
N PRO A 584 8.81 34.35 -31.06
CA PRO A 584 8.06 33.24 -30.46
C PRO A 584 8.98 32.08 -30.00
N GLY A 585 9.80 32.36 -28.97
CA GLY A 585 10.86 31.50 -28.44
C GLY A 585 10.58 30.90 -27.06
N GLY A 586 9.30 30.70 -26.70
CA GLY A 586 8.91 30.14 -25.40
C GLY A 586 9.49 28.72 -25.15
N PRO A 587 9.86 28.37 -23.91
CA PRO A 587 10.52 27.10 -23.59
C PRO A 587 9.58 25.90 -23.80
N ARG A 588 9.84 25.11 -24.84
CA ARG A 588 9.00 23.95 -25.22
C ARG A 588 9.19 22.77 -24.28
N VAL A 589 8.08 22.27 -23.75
CA VAL A 589 7.99 20.99 -23.02
C VAL A 589 8.10 19.85 -24.05
N PRO A 590 8.71 18.68 -23.74
CA PRO A 590 8.72 17.55 -24.66
C PRO A 590 7.29 17.09 -24.96
N HIS A 591 6.90 17.10 -26.23
CA HIS A 591 5.49 17.08 -26.69
C HIS A 591 4.58 16.06 -26.00
N ALA A 592 5.04 14.82 -25.81
CA ALA A 592 4.27 13.74 -25.17
C ALA A 592 3.91 14.02 -23.69
N PHE A 593 4.67 14.85 -22.97
CA PHE A 593 4.27 15.34 -21.64
C PHE A 593 3.12 16.35 -21.74
N ALA A 594 3.14 17.22 -22.77
CA ALA A 594 2.09 18.21 -22.98
C ALA A 594 0.77 17.54 -23.44
N GLU A 595 0.83 16.56 -24.34
CA GLU A 595 -0.36 15.83 -24.82
C GLU A 595 -1.10 15.11 -23.69
N VAL A 596 -0.36 14.41 -22.81
CA VAL A 596 -0.97 13.71 -21.66
C VAL A 596 -1.52 14.72 -20.65
N ALA A 597 -0.81 15.82 -20.37
CA ALA A 597 -1.33 16.88 -19.52
C ALA A 597 -2.63 17.47 -20.09
N ALA A 598 -2.65 17.87 -21.37
CA ALA A 598 -3.83 18.44 -22.02
C ALA A 598 -5.04 17.49 -21.99
N ARG A 599 -4.89 16.23 -22.38
CA ARG A 599 -6.01 15.26 -22.37
C ARG A 599 -6.55 14.98 -20.96
N VAL A 600 -5.68 14.93 -19.95
CA VAL A 600 -6.13 14.78 -18.55
C VAL A 600 -6.83 16.06 -18.06
N LEU A 601 -6.35 17.24 -18.45
CA LEU A 601 -7.02 18.52 -18.13
C LEU A 601 -8.38 18.63 -18.82
N GLU A 602 -8.49 18.34 -20.12
CA GLU A 602 -9.76 18.31 -20.87
C GLU A 602 -10.78 17.36 -20.23
N ARG A 603 -10.33 16.18 -19.77
CA ARG A 603 -11.18 15.15 -19.18
C ARG A 603 -11.65 15.47 -17.76
N PHE A 604 -10.80 16.07 -16.92
CA PHE A 604 -11.06 16.28 -15.49
C PHE A 604 -11.27 17.75 -15.09
N MET A 605 -11.03 18.69 -16.00
CA MET A 605 -11.31 20.12 -15.89
C MET A 605 -11.75 20.70 -17.25
N PRO A 606 -12.92 20.31 -17.80
CA PRO A 606 -13.42 20.86 -19.05
C PRO A 606 -13.60 22.39 -18.95
N VAL A 607 -12.69 23.14 -19.57
CA VAL A 607 -12.75 24.60 -19.63
C VAL A 607 -13.90 25.01 -20.57
N PRO A 608 -14.80 25.92 -20.18
CA PRO A 608 -15.87 26.37 -21.06
C PRO A 608 -15.30 27.07 -22.31
N PRO A 609 -15.73 26.70 -23.54
CA PRO A 609 -15.43 27.50 -24.72
C PRO A 609 -16.13 28.86 -24.61
N PRO A 610 -15.45 29.99 -24.87
CA PRO A 610 -16.02 31.32 -24.69
C PRO A 610 -17.00 31.68 -25.82
N PHE A 611 -18.27 31.30 -25.65
CA PHE A 611 -19.33 31.68 -26.57
C PHE A 611 -19.72 33.15 -26.44
N VAL A 612 -19.22 33.97 -27.38
CA VAL A 612 -19.67 35.35 -27.58
C VAL A 612 -21.02 35.34 -28.30
N THR A 613 -22.12 35.18 -27.56
CA THR A 613 -23.48 35.39 -28.08
C THR A 613 -23.91 36.85 -27.88
N ARG A 614 -23.63 37.67 -28.89
CA ARG A 614 -24.05 39.08 -29.00
C ARG A 614 -25.48 39.16 -29.54
N GLU A 615 -26.49 39.39 -28.70
CA GLU A 615 -27.83 39.87 -29.10
C GLU A 615 -28.59 40.54 -27.91
N PRO A 616 -29.79 41.15 -28.06
CA PRO A 616 -29.94 42.56 -27.67
C PRO A 616 -30.81 42.81 -26.42
N LYS A 617 -30.61 44.01 -25.84
CA LYS A 617 -31.44 44.54 -24.74
C LYS A 617 -32.86 44.88 -25.21
N THR A 618 -33.85 44.30 -24.55
CA THR A 618 -35.25 44.80 -24.52
C THR A 618 -35.80 44.64 -23.09
N PRO A 619 -36.57 45.61 -22.55
CA PRO A 619 -37.02 45.56 -21.16
C PRO A 619 -38.14 44.53 -20.93
N GLY A 620 -38.26 44.08 -19.67
CA GLY A 620 -39.08 42.93 -19.29
C GLY A 620 -40.60 43.10 -19.47
N ASN A 621 -41.25 41.99 -19.81
CA ASN A 621 -42.71 41.78 -19.79
C ASN A 621 -42.98 40.62 -18.81
N PRO A 622 -43.92 40.72 -17.85
CA PRO A 622 -44.24 39.63 -16.91
C PRO A 622 -44.55 38.28 -17.57
N GLN A 623 -45.10 38.28 -18.79
CA GLN A 623 -45.33 37.06 -19.57
C GLN A 623 -44.04 36.30 -19.90
N ALA A 624 -42.88 36.98 -19.91
CA ALA A 624 -41.57 36.37 -20.15
C ALA A 624 -41.13 35.45 -19.01
N ALA A 625 -41.43 35.76 -17.75
CA ALA A 625 -41.11 34.90 -16.61
C ALA A 625 -41.86 33.55 -16.68
N GLY A 626 -43.17 33.59 -16.93
CA GLY A 626 -44.00 32.40 -17.15
C GLY A 626 -43.70 31.64 -18.46
N LEU A 627 -43.03 32.27 -19.43
CA LEU A 627 -42.45 31.60 -20.60
C LEU A 627 -41.11 30.94 -20.26
N ALA A 628 -40.25 31.61 -19.50
CA ALA A 628 -38.96 31.10 -19.07
C ALA A 628 -39.13 29.84 -18.20
N VAL A 629 -40.03 29.87 -17.21
CA VAL A 629 -40.39 28.71 -16.38
C VAL A 629 -40.82 27.50 -17.23
N ARG A 630 -41.69 27.71 -18.24
CA ARG A 630 -42.14 26.61 -19.12
C ARG A 630 -41.00 26.06 -19.98
N ARG A 631 -40.19 26.92 -20.58
CA ARG A 631 -39.06 26.52 -21.44
C ARG A 631 -37.93 25.86 -20.66
N ALA A 632 -37.69 26.26 -19.41
CA ALA A 632 -36.79 25.55 -18.50
C ALA A 632 -37.32 24.15 -18.12
N ARG A 633 -38.61 24.03 -17.78
CA ARG A 633 -39.27 22.73 -17.56
C ARG A 633 -39.23 21.83 -18.80
N GLU A 634 -39.20 22.38 -20.01
CA GLU A 634 -38.97 21.64 -21.26
C GLU A 634 -37.51 21.19 -21.40
N LEU A 635 -36.54 22.08 -21.17
CA LEU A 635 -35.11 21.74 -21.22
C LEU A 635 -34.72 20.66 -20.19
N VAL A 636 -35.27 20.72 -18.96
CA VAL A 636 -35.09 19.66 -17.94
C VAL A 636 -35.67 18.32 -18.38
N ARG A 637 -36.83 18.29 -19.05
CA ARG A 637 -37.41 17.04 -19.60
C ARG A 637 -36.59 16.48 -20.77
N HIS A 638 -35.96 17.33 -21.57
CA HIS A 638 -34.98 16.89 -22.57
C HIS A 638 -33.74 16.31 -21.90
N PHE A 639 -33.16 16.99 -20.89
CA PHE A 639 -32.06 16.43 -20.08
C PHE A 639 -32.41 15.07 -19.46
N GLU A 640 -33.63 14.88 -18.95
CA GLU A 640 -34.05 13.59 -18.40
C GLU A 640 -34.09 12.47 -19.45
N THR A 641 -34.18 12.81 -20.74
CA THR A 641 -34.16 11.88 -21.87
C THR A 641 -32.76 11.69 -22.47
N ASP A 642 -32.06 12.79 -22.78
CA ASP A 642 -30.78 12.81 -23.52
C ASP A 642 -29.52 12.84 -22.63
N LYS A 643 -29.67 13.13 -21.33
CA LYS A 643 -28.61 13.34 -20.33
C LYS A 643 -27.58 14.42 -20.69
N MET A 644 -27.85 15.28 -21.67
CA MET A 644 -26.93 16.33 -22.09
C MET A 644 -26.92 17.48 -21.08
N VAL A 645 -25.84 17.59 -20.30
CA VAL A 645 -25.67 18.60 -19.23
C VAL A 645 -25.89 20.04 -19.73
N GLN A 646 -25.58 20.32 -21.01
CA GLN A 646 -25.85 21.61 -21.64
C GLN A 646 -27.31 22.04 -21.50
N ARG A 647 -28.29 21.13 -21.54
CA ARG A 647 -29.72 21.44 -21.35
C ARG A 647 -30.02 22.03 -19.97
N LEU A 648 -29.31 21.59 -18.93
CA LEU A 648 -29.43 22.17 -17.58
C LEU A 648 -28.76 23.53 -17.51
N ILE A 649 -27.61 23.71 -18.18
CA ILE A 649 -26.92 25.01 -18.27
C ILE A 649 -27.82 26.03 -19.00
N ASP A 650 -28.39 25.64 -20.15
CA ASP A 650 -29.35 26.44 -20.92
C ASP A 650 -30.55 26.87 -20.05
N ALA A 651 -31.12 25.92 -19.28
CA ALA A 651 -32.24 26.18 -18.38
C ALA A 651 -31.88 27.12 -17.23
N VAL A 652 -30.71 26.92 -16.60
CA VAL A 652 -30.22 27.77 -15.51
C VAL A 652 -29.94 29.19 -16.00
N GLN A 653 -29.28 29.37 -17.15
CA GLN A 653 -29.01 30.71 -17.69
C GLN A 653 -30.30 31.43 -18.11
N LEU A 654 -31.25 30.72 -18.70
CA LEU A 654 -32.55 31.26 -19.10
C LEU A 654 -33.42 31.68 -17.90
N LEU A 655 -33.35 30.95 -16.78
CA LEU A 655 -34.02 31.34 -15.53
C LEU A 655 -33.27 32.44 -14.77
N ARG A 656 -31.93 32.42 -14.77
CA ARG A 656 -31.07 33.48 -14.21
C ARG A 656 -31.34 34.82 -14.88
N GLY A 657 -31.32 34.85 -16.21
CA GLY A 657 -31.65 36.05 -16.99
C GLY A 657 -33.05 36.58 -16.68
N ALA A 658 -34.06 35.70 -16.61
CA ALA A 658 -35.41 36.11 -16.22
C ALA A 658 -35.48 36.66 -14.79
N ALA A 659 -34.75 36.06 -13.84
CA ALA A 659 -34.70 36.48 -12.44
C ALA A 659 -33.94 37.81 -12.21
N GLU A 660 -32.96 38.12 -13.07
CA GLU A 660 -32.17 39.36 -13.01
C GLU A 660 -32.87 40.56 -13.71
N HIS A 661 -33.74 40.30 -14.69
CA HIS A 661 -34.39 41.35 -15.49
C HIS A 661 -35.83 41.67 -15.05
N GLY A 662 -36.33 41.05 -13.97
CA GLY A 662 -37.65 41.33 -13.40
C GLY A 662 -37.73 42.69 -12.71
N GLN A 663 -38.76 43.49 -13.02
CA GLN A 663 -38.89 44.88 -12.52
C GLN A 663 -39.31 45.02 -11.05
N ALA A 664 -39.62 43.92 -10.36
CA ALA A 664 -39.85 43.90 -8.92
C ALA A 664 -39.28 42.60 -8.30
N PRO A 665 -38.44 42.65 -7.25
CA PRO A 665 -37.85 41.45 -6.63
C PRO A 665 -38.83 40.50 -5.91
N SER A 666 -40.12 40.85 -5.81
CA SER A 666 -41.06 40.29 -4.84
C SER A 666 -42.11 39.32 -5.38
N ASP A 667 -42.37 39.28 -6.70
CA ASP A 667 -43.62 38.67 -7.20
C ASP A 667 -43.52 37.27 -7.81
N ASP A 668 -42.48 36.96 -8.57
CA ASP A 668 -42.36 35.64 -9.25
C ASP A 668 -41.77 34.55 -8.32
N THR A 669 -42.53 34.12 -7.30
CA THR A 669 -42.13 33.01 -6.41
C THR A 669 -41.93 31.69 -7.16
N GLU A 670 -42.76 31.41 -8.17
CA GLU A 670 -42.61 30.23 -9.04
C GLU A 670 -41.28 30.27 -9.83
N LEU A 671 -40.87 31.44 -10.31
CA LEU A 671 -39.61 31.62 -11.04
C LEU A 671 -38.40 31.34 -10.13
N GLN A 672 -38.36 31.93 -8.94
CA GLN A 672 -37.26 31.69 -7.97
C GLN A 672 -37.24 30.22 -7.51
N ALA A 673 -38.41 29.59 -7.33
CA ALA A 673 -38.51 28.18 -6.98
C ALA A 673 -38.03 27.23 -8.09
N GLU A 674 -38.36 27.51 -9.35
CA GLU A 674 -37.84 26.72 -10.49
C GLU A 674 -36.36 27.00 -10.77
N TYR A 675 -35.90 28.22 -10.57
CA TYR A 675 -34.48 28.58 -10.64
C TYR A 675 -33.68 27.77 -9.61
N ALA A 676 -34.10 27.78 -8.34
CA ALA A 676 -33.50 26.95 -7.30
C ALA A 676 -33.53 25.45 -7.64
N ARG A 677 -34.64 24.93 -8.20
CA ARG A 677 -34.74 23.53 -8.66
C ARG A 677 -33.74 23.22 -9.78
N CYS A 678 -33.59 24.10 -10.77
CA CYS A 678 -32.68 23.88 -11.90
C CYS A 678 -31.20 24.01 -11.50
N VAL A 679 -30.86 24.99 -10.65
CA VAL A 679 -29.49 25.16 -10.14
C VAL A 679 -29.11 24.00 -9.22
N LEU A 680 -30.00 23.55 -8.33
CA LEU A 680 -29.77 22.34 -7.52
C LEU A 680 -29.55 21.11 -8.42
N ARG A 681 -30.33 20.96 -9.50
CA ARG A 681 -30.18 19.84 -10.45
C ARG A 681 -28.89 19.91 -11.27
N LEU A 682 -28.37 21.12 -11.54
CA LEU A 682 -27.05 21.31 -12.15
C LEU A 682 -25.93 20.96 -11.15
N TRP A 683 -26.06 21.36 -9.88
CA TRP A 683 -25.15 20.96 -8.80
C TRP A 683 -25.10 19.45 -8.57
N GLU A 684 -26.23 18.74 -8.67
CA GLU A 684 -26.26 17.26 -8.60
C GLU A 684 -25.43 16.58 -9.72
N VAL A 685 -25.13 17.29 -10.80
CA VAL A 685 -24.37 16.79 -11.96
C VAL A 685 -22.92 17.30 -12.00
N GLN A 686 -22.68 18.55 -11.60
CA GLN A 686 -21.35 19.21 -11.68
C GLN A 686 -20.64 19.38 -10.33
N GLY A 687 -21.36 19.37 -9.21
CA GLY A 687 -20.86 19.74 -7.89
C GLY A 687 -20.56 21.24 -7.78
N GLY A 688 -19.65 21.60 -6.88
CA GLY A 688 -19.23 22.99 -6.61
C GLY A 688 -19.96 23.66 -5.44
N ALA A 689 -19.30 24.63 -4.80
CA ALA A 689 -19.89 25.40 -3.70
C ALA A 689 -20.87 26.45 -4.23
N ASP A 690 -20.47 27.17 -5.29
CA ASP A 690 -21.12 28.39 -5.75
C ASP A 690 -22.54 28.15 -6.26
N LEU A 691 -22.76 27.04 -6.99
CA LEU A 691 -24.08 26.60 -7.43
C LEU A 691 -25.00 26.25 -6.25
N LEU A 692 -24.46 25.69 -5.17
CA LEU A 692 -25.26 25.30 -4.01
C LEU A 692 -25.69 26.52 -3.20
N GLU A 693 -24.81 27.51 -3.04
CA GLU A 693 -25.17 28.82 -2.48
C GLU A 693 -26.13 29.61 -3.40
N GLU A 694 -25.95 29.55 -4.71
CA GLU A 694 -26.87 30.16 -5.69
C GLU A 694 -28.28 29.56 -5.57
N ALA A 695 -28.39 28.23 -5.46
CA ALA A 695 -29.64 27.55 -5.19
C ALA A 695 -30.24 27.93 -3.81
N GLU A 696 -29.42 28.08 -2.77
CA GLU A 696 -29.89 28.47 -1.43
C GLU A 696 -30.48 29.88 -1.45
N ARG A 697 -29.74 30.85 -2.00
CA ARG A 697 -30.19 32.25 -2.18
C ARG A 697 -31.47 32.35 -3.02
N ALA A 698 -31.63 31.52 -4.06
CA ALA A 698 -32.84 31.49 -4.87
C ALA A 698 -34.04 30.87 -4.11
N ALA A 699 -33.82 29.77 -3.38
CA ALA A 699 -34.87 29.11 -2.61
C ALA A 699 -35.33 29.94 -1.39
N GLU A 700 -34.44 30.67 -0.74
CA GLU A 700 -34.78 31.60 0.34
C GLU A 700 -35.71 32.71 -0.15
N ARG A 701 -35.43 33.31 -1.31
CA ARG A 701 -36.32 34.32 -1.94
C ARG A 701 -37.70 33.76 -2.23
N ALA A 702 -37.78 32.53 -2.74
CA ALA A 702 -39.05 31.86 -3.02
C ALA A 702 -39.86 31.60 -1.74
N ALA A 703 -39.21 31.15 -0.66
CA ALA A 703 -39.84 30.79 0.61
C ALA A 703 -40.18 31.98 1.53
N ALA A 704 -39.60 33.16 1.28
CA ALA A 704 -39.76 34.36 2.10
C ALA A 704 -41.19 34.94 2.12
N ARG A 705 -42.02 34.65 1.11
CA ARG A 705 -43.38 35.19 1.00
C ARG A 705 -44.35 34.44 1.93
N PRO A 706 -45.18 35.12 2.75
CA PRO A 706 -46.23 34.46 3.52
C PRO A 706 -47.16 33.66 2.61
N GLY A 707 -47.38 32.37 2.91
CA GLY A 707 -48.19 31.47 2.09
C GLY A 707 -47.45 30.71 0.98
N ALA A 708 -46.14 30.91 0.80
CA ALA A 708 -45.32 30.19 -0.19
C ALA A 708 -44.97 28.75 0.26
N VAL A 709 -45.98 27.91 0.47
CA VAL A 709 -45.84 26.62 1.17
C VAL A 709 -45.20 25.53 0.29
N ARG A 710 -45.41 25.56 -1.04
CA ARG A 710 -44.73 24.66 -2.00
C ARG A 710 -43.27 25.05 -2.23
N GLU A 711 -42.96 26.34 -2.10
CA GLU A 711 -41.64 26.93 -2.27
C GLU A 711 -40.74 26.59 -1.07
N ARG A 712 -41.29 26.55 0.14
CA ARG A 712 -40.59 26.05 1.34
C ARG A 712 -40.09 24.62 1.19
N ALA A 713 -40.83 23.76 0.48
CA ALA A 713 -40.35 22.42 0.14
C ALA A 713 -39.15 22.41 -0.83
N VAL A 714 -38.91 23.48 -1.61
CA VAL A 714 -37.68 23.64 -2.40
C VAL A 714 -36.54 24.07 -1.50
N LEU A 715 -36.75 25.06 -0.63
CA LEU A 715 -35.76 25.46 0.37
C LEU A 715 -35.33 24.27 1.25
N ALA A 716 -36.29 23.46 1.72
CA ALA A 716 -36.02 22.25 2.49
C ALA A 716 -35.12 21.23 1.75
N LYS A 717 -35.24 21.12 0.42
CA LYS A 717 -34.38 20.27 -0.41
C LYS A 717 -32.98 20.84 -0.58
N VAL A 718 -32.88 22.14 -0.88
CA VAL A 718 -31.58 22.80 -1.02
C VAL A 718 -30.80 22.78 0.30
N LEU A 719 -31.46 23.04 1.43
CA LEU A 719 -30.86 22.94 2.76
C LEU A 719 -30.39 21.51 3.09
N HIS A 720 -31.13 20.48 2.67
CA HIS A 720 -30.71 19.07 2.82
C HIS A 720 -29.48 18.76 1.96
N ALA A 721 -29.43 19.24 0.71
CA ALA A 721 -28.28 19.09 -0.18
C ALA A 721 -27.03 19.83 0.33
N ALA A 722 -27.21 21.05 0.85
CA ALA A 722 -26.17 21.84 1.52
C ALA A 722 -25.65 21.16 2.80
N ALA A 723 -26.52 20.47 3.54
CA ALA A 723 -26.10 19.66 4.68
C ALA A 723 -25.28 18.44 4.26
N ASP A 724 -25.69 17.77 3.16
CA ASP A 724 -24.94 16.65 2.59
C ASP A 724 -23.58 17.07 2.02
N ASP A 725 -23.45 18.30 1.56
CA ASP A 725 -22.17 18.89 1.15
C ASP A 725 -21.28 19.24 2.36
N ARG A 726 -21.80 19.99 3.35
CA ARG A 726 -21.08 20.29 4.60
C ARG A 726 -20.61 19.02 5.32
N ARG A 727 -21.47 17.99 5.37
CA ARG A 727 -21.15 16.65 5.89
C ARG A 727 -19.98 15.98 5.14
N ARG A 728 -19.94 16.07 3.81
CA ARG A 728 -18.83 15.54 2.99
C ARG A 728 -17.52 16.32 3.19
N ARG A 729 -17.59 17.61 3.54
CA ARG A 729 -16.43 18.43 3.95
C ARG A 729 -16.02 18.25 5.42
N GLY A 730 -16.71 17.39 6.18
CA GLY A 730 -16.42 17.12 7.61
C GLY A 730 -17.13 18.04 8.61
N ASP A 731 -17.88 19.06 8.17
CA ASP A 731 -18.66 19.92 9.06
C ASP A 731 -19.95 19.23 9.51
N ARG A 732 -19.82 18.41 10.56
CA ARG A 732 -20.93 17.71 11.22
C ARG A 732 -21.93 18.68 11.88
N ARG A 733 -21.48 19.87 12.32
CA ARG A 733 -22.31 20.82 13.07
C ARG A 733 -23.18 21.65 12.15
N GLY A 734 -22.60 22.33 11.16
CA GLY A 734 -23.35 23.11 10.17
C GLY A 734 -24.28 22.24 9.33
N ALA A 735 -23.92 20.98 9.07
CA ALA A 735 -24.84 20.01 8.46
C ALA A 735 -26.08 19.72 9.34
N LEU A 736 -25.90 19.54 10.65
CA LEU A 736 -27.02 19.32 11.58
C LEU A 736 -27.91 20.57 11.74
N GLU A 737 -27.30 21.75 11.84
CA GLU A 737 -28.03 23.03 11.92
C GLU A 737 -28.85 23.30 10.64
N LEU A 738 -28.30 22.99 9.45
CA LEU A 738 -29.05 23.01 8.19
C LEU A 738 -30.20 22.00 8.14
N LEU A 739 -30.00 20.74 8.57
CA LEU A 739 -31.06 19.74 8.56
C LEU A 739 -32.20 20.09 9.53
N ARG A 740 -31.87 20.69 10.68
CA ARG A 740 -32.85 21.25 11.62
C ARG A 740 -33.58 22.48 11.07
N ARG A 741 -33.02 23.19 10.08
CA ARG A 741 -33.74 24.20 9.29
C ARG A 741 -34.64 23.53 8.24
N ALA A 742 -34.12 22.54 7.51
CA ALA A 742 -34.87 21.78 6.51
C ALA A 742 -36.12 21.10 7.07
N ASP A 743 -36.04 20.45 8.25
CA ASP A 743 -37.21 19.81 8.87
C ASP A 743 -38.31 20.82 9.27
N ARG A 744 -37.94 22.04 9.70
CA ARG A 744 -38.92 23.10 9.97
C ARG A 744 -39.64 23.54 8.69
N GLU A 745 -38.92 23.69 7.59
CA GLU A 745 -39.52 24.01 6.29
C GLU A 745 -40.37 22.84 5.73
N TYR A 746 -39.92 21.58 5.88
CA TYR A 746 -40.73 20.41 5.55
C TYR A 746 -41.99 20.30 6.43
N THR A 747 -41.91 20.63 7.71
CA THR A 747 -43.06 20.64 8.63
C THR A 747 -44.09 21.67 8.18
N ALA A 748 -43.65 22.89 7.83
CA ALA A 748 -44.51 23.92 7.25
C ALA A 748 -45.11 23.48 5.90
N ALA A 749 -44.33 22.79 5.05
CA ALA A 749 -44.79 22.27 3.78
C ALA A 749 -45.86 21.17 3.92
N CYS A 750 -45.67 20.21 4.84
CA CYS A 750 -46.61 19.12 5.08
C CYS A 750 -47.92 19.58 5.72
N ALA A 751 -47.90 20.71 6.45
CA ALA A 751 -49.09 21.30 7.08
C ALA A 751 -50.00 22.09 6.13
N SER A 752 -49.73 22.09 4.82
CA SER A 752 -50.52 22.85 3.85
C SER A 752 -51.91 22.24 3.63
N PRO A 753 -53.02 22.99 3.80
CA PRO A 753 -54.35 22.52 3.42
C PRO A 753 -54.45 22.38 1.90
N GLY A 754 -55.19 21.36 1.44
CA GLY A 754 -55.46 21.15 0.01
C GLY A 754 -54.32 20.54 -0.81
N LEU A 755 -53.36 19.85 -0.18
CA LEU A 755 -52.38 19.03 -0.90
C LEU A 755 -53.05 17.78 -1.48
N GLU A 756 -52.70 17.46 -2.73
CA GLU A 756 -53.01 16.17 -3.34
C GLU A 756 -52.32 15.02 -2.55
N PRO A 757 -52.96 13.87 -2.31
CA PRO A 757 -52.38 12.78 -1.51
C PRO A 757 -50.99 12.34 -1.98
N GLY A 758 -50.76 12.29 -3.30
CA GLY A 758 -49.45 11.97 -3.88
C GLY A 758 -48.38 13.05 -3.67
N GLU A 759 -48.75 14.33 -3.59
CA GLU A 759 -47.81 15.41 -3.27
C GLU A 759 -47.48 15.40 -1.77
N ALA A 760 -48.48 15.23 -0.91
CA ALA A 760 -48.30 15.09 0.53
C ALA A 760 -47.42 13.86 0.88
N LEU A 761 -47.64 12.73 0.22
CA LEU A 761 -46.81 11.52 0.37
C LEU A 761 -45.34 11.79 0.02
N ARG A 762 -45.08 12.50 -1.08
CA ARG A 762 -43.71 12.88 -1.47
C ARG A 762 -43.05 13.75 -0.40
N LEU A 763 -43.77 14.76 0.12
CA LEU A 763 -43.25 15.65 1.16
C LEU A 763 -42.96 14.90 2.47
N THR A 764 -43.87 14.02 2.92
CA THR A 764 -43.67 13.15 4.10
C THR A 764 -42.43 12.26 3.92
N LEU A 765 -42.25 11.61 2.76
CA LEU A 765 -41.08 10.78 2.48
C LEU A 765 -39.77 11.59 2.42
N GLU A 766 -39.82 12.84 1.97
CA GLU A 766 -38.66 13.75 1.95
C GLU A 766 -38.33 14.26 3.36
N ARG A 767 -39.34 14.54 4.19
CA ARG A 767 -39.19 14.87 5.61
C ARG A 767 -38.60 13.71 6.42
N VAL A 768 -39.08 12.48 6.21
CA VAL A 768 -38.53 11.26 6.83
C VAL A 768 -37.05 11.09 6.49
N ARG A 769 -36.62 11.40 5.26
CA ARG A 769 -35.19 11.40 4.89
C ARG A 769 -34.40 12.47 5.66
N ALA A 770 -34.98 13.65 5.92
CA ALA A 770 -34.35 14.69 6.74
C ALA A 770 -34.20 14.25 8.21
N LEU A 771 -35.20 13.59 8.80
CA LEU A 771 -35.10 13.02 10.15
C LEU A 771 -34.05 11.89 10.22
N GLU A 772 -34.03 10.98 9.24
CA GLU A 772 -32.97 9.96 9.13
C GLU A 772 -31.56 10.58 8.96
N ALA A 773 -31.45 11.72 8.29
CA ALA A 773 -30.17 12.41 8.11
C ALA A 773 -29.71 13.10 9.41
N GLN A 774 -30.63 13.68 10.19
CA GLN A 774 -30.33 14.24 11.52
C GLN A 774 -29.86 13.15 12.49
N TRP A 775 -30.61 12.04 12.59
CA TRP A 775 -30.24 10.90 13.44
C TRP A 775 -28.83 10.36 13.14
N ARG A 776 -28.39 10.34 11.88
CA ARG A 776 -27.01 9.96 11.52
C ARG A 776 -25.93 10.93 12.01
N LEU A 777 -26.29 12.13 12.46
CA LEU A 777 -25.39 13.18 12.93
C LEU A 777 -25.46 13.44 14.43
N ASP A 778 -26.60 13.29 15.09
CA ASP A 778 -26.73 13.43 16.56
C ASP A 778 -26.98 12.12 17.32
N GLY A 779 -27.51 11.08 16.66
CA GLY A 779 -27.80 9.77 17.24
C GLY A 779 -29.19 9.66 17.89
N ASP A 780 -30.00 10.73 17.87
CA ASP A 780 -31.26 10.79 18.61
C ASP A 780 -32.33 9.84 18.02
N THR A 781 -32.68 8.79 18.77
CA THR A 781 -33.67 7.78 18.37
C THR A 781 -35.10 8.33 18.34
N ALA A 782 -35.39 9.44 19.02
CA ALA A 782 -36.70 10.08 18.97
C ALA A 782 -37.02 10.61 17.55
N LEU A 783 -36.00 10.97 16.76
CA LEU A 783 -36.15 11.35 15.35
C LEU A 783 -36.64 10.17 14.49
N LEU A 784 -36.16 8.94 14.77
CA LEU A 784 -36.60 7.73 14.09
C LEU A 784 -38.00 7.30 14.56
N GLN A 785 -38.32 7.43 15.85
CA GLN A 785 -39.66 7.18 16.38
C GLN A 785 -40.68 8.14 15.77
N SER A 786 -40.35 9.44 15.70
CA SER A 786 -41.16 10.47 15.04
C SER A 786 -41.37 10.17 13.54
N ALA A 787 -40.32 9.71 12.84
CA ALA A 787 -40.41 9.29 11.46
C ALA A 787 -41.31 8.06 11.25
N CYS A 788 -41.35 7.11 12.20
CA CYS A 788 -42.25 5.95 12.13
C CYS A 788 -43.71 6.38 12.36
N GLY A 789 -44.01 7.06 13.47
CA GLY A 789 -45.37 7.54 13.77
C GLY A 789 -45.94 8.49 12.72
N MET A 790 -45.09 9.26 12.03
CA MET A 790 -45.49 10.08 10.87
C MET A 790 -45.91 9.24 9.66
N LEU A 791 -45.25 8.11 9.42
CA LEU A 791 -45.61 7.17 8.33
C LEU A 791 -46.86 6.36 8.67
N GLU A 792 -47.04 5.98 9.93
CA GLU A 792 -48.25 5.29 10.44
C GLU A 792 -49.46 6.22 10.31
N ALA A 793 -49.41 7.42 10.91
CA ALA A 793 -50.50 8.39 10.83
C ALA A 793 -50.85 8.79 9.38
N PHE A 794 -49.86 8.84 8.48
CA PHE A 794 -50.10 9.09 7.05
C PHE A 794 -50.70 7.88 6.31
N ALA A 795 -50.35 6.66 6.69
CA ALA A 795 -50.93 5.43 6.13
C ALA A 795 -52.37 5.17 6.61
N ASP A 796 -52.72 5.63 7.81
CA ASP A 796 -54.09 5.60 8.34
C ASP A 796 -54.96 6.72 7.76
N ALA A 797 -54.39 7.92 7.55
CA ALA A 797 -55.08 9.04 6.90
C ALA A 797 -55.20 8.92 5.37
N TRP A 798 -54.67 7.85 4.76
CA TRP A 798 -54.70 7.67 3.30
C TRP A 798 -56.12 7.36 2.79
N PRO A 799 -56.64 8.05 1.75
CA PRO A 799 -58.06 7.96 1.38
C PRO A 799 -58.55 6.58 0.91
N ASP A 800 -57.69 5.80 0.24
CA ASP A 800 -58.02 4.47 -0.28
C ASP A 800 -57.20 3.41 0.45
N GLN A 801 -57.81 2.82 1.47
CA GLN A 801 -57.15 1.85 2.37
C GLN A 801 -56.79 0.52 1.68
N GLU A 802 -57.41 0.21 0.53
CA GLU A 802 -57.11 -0.96 -0.30
C GLU A 802 -55.92 -0.67 -1.24
N ASN A 803 -55.96 0.44 -1.98
CA ASN A 803 -54.91 0.87 -2.91
C ASN A 803 -53.82 1.73 -2.24
N ARG A 804 -53.32 1.31 -1.07
CA ARG A 804 -52.22 2.01 -0.38
C ARG A 804 -50.88 1.83 -1.10
N PRO A 805 -50.14 2.92 -1.45
CA PRO A 805 -48.88 2.82 -2.18
C PRO A 805 -47.78 2.04 -1.43
N ALA A 806 -47.22 1.01 -2.07
CA ALA A 806 -46.19 0.12 -1.50
C ALA A 806 -44.93 0.82 -0.94
N VAL A 807 -44.68 2.07 -1.32
CA VAL A 807 -43.59 2.90 -0.78
C VAL A 807 -43.78 3.23 0.71
N LEU A 808 -45.03 3.30 1.21
CA LEU A 808 -45.33 3.55 2.62
C LEU A 808 -44.85 2.40 3.53
N PRO A 809 -45.36 1.15 3.40
CA PRO A 809 -44.89 0.04 4.21
C PRO A 809 -43.40 -0.27 3.99
N LEU A 810 -42.86 0.01 2.79
CA LEU A 810 -41.44 -0.15 2.50
C LEU A 810 -40.57 0.85 3.28
N GLN A 811 -40.94 2.13 3.30
CA GLN A 811 -40.19 3.13 4.04
C GLN A 811 -40.38 2.96 5.55
N HIS A 812 -41.58 2.59 6.01
CA HIS A 812 -41.88 2.34 7.42
C HIS A 812 -41.06 1.15 7.97
N GLY A 813 -41.03 0.04 7.23
CA GLY A 813 -40.17 -1.09 7.57
C GLY A 813 -38.68 -0.69 7.63
N ARG A 814 -38.22 0.15 6.72
CA ARG A 814 -36.83 0.66 6.72
C ARG A 814 -36.52 1.63 7.86
N THR A 815 -37.47 2.44 8.34
CA THR A 815 -37.26 3.29 9.52
C THR A 815 -37.25 2.45 10.79
N LEU A 816 -38.19 1.51 10.94
CA LEU A 816 -38.22 0.57 12.06
C LEU A 816 -36.96 -0.31 12.14
N LEU A 817 -36.42 -0.79 11.02
CA LEU A 817 -35.16 -1.55 11.00
C LEU A 817 -33.94 -0.71 11.44
N LYS A 818 -33.97 0.61 11.24
CA LYS A 818 -32.92 1.53 11.75
C LYS A 818 -33.11 1.79 13.23
N LEU A 819 -34.35 1.97 13.68
CA LEU A 819 -34.71 2.16 15.08
C LEU A 819 -34.33 0.92 15.91
N ALA A 820 -34.70 -0.28 15.46
CA ALA A 820 -34.30 -1.54 16.08
C ALA A 820 -32.77 -1.68 16.27
N ARG A 821 -31.98 -1.19 15.30
CA ARG A 821 -30.50 -1.20 15.34
C ARG A 821 -29.89 -0.06 16.19
N ALA A 822 -30.70 0.89 16.65
CA ALA A 822 -30.28 2.03 17.47
C ALA A 822 -30.78 1.93 18.93
N THR A 823 -31.86 1.19 19.18
CA THR A 823 -32.38 0.90 20.52
C THR A 823 -31.44 -0.05 21.27
N GLN A 824 -31.02 0.33 22.47
CA GLN A 824 -30.15 -0.50 23.32
C GLN A 824 -30.91 -1.60 24.08
N ASP A 825 -32.18 -1.38 24.40
CA ASP A 825 -33.07 -2.40 24.98
C ASP A 825 -33.28 -3.54 23.97
N GLY A 826 -32.82 -4.74 24.33
CA GLY A 826 -32.87 -5.92 23.48
C GLY A 826 -34.29 -6.48 23.24
N GLU A 827 -35.24 -6.24 24.13
CA GLU A 827 -36.64 -6.65 23.92
C GLU A 827 -37.37 -5.66 23.02
N GLN A 828 -37.20 -4.37 23.29
CA GLN A 828 -37.79 -3.30 22.47
C GLN A 828 -37.20 -3.28 21.05
N SER A 829 -35.88 -3.50 20.92
CA SER A 829 -35.19 -3.68 19.63
C SER A 829 -35.79 -4.83 18.81
N ARG A 830 -36.00 -6.00 19.44
CA ARG A 830 -36.64 -7.16 18.79
C ARG A 830 -38.07 -6.87 18.37
N GLU A 831 -38.85 -6.12 19.15
CA GLU A 831 -40.22 -5.76 18.77
C GLU A 831 -40.27 -4.78 17.60
N TYR A 832 -39.42 -3.73 17.58
CA TYR A 832 -39.28 -2.88 16.39
C TYR A 832 -38.85 -3.69 15.15
N ALA A 833 -38.02 -4.73 15.31
CA ALA A 833 -37.68 -5.64 14.22
C ALA A 833 -38.87 -6.51 13.76
N ARG A 834 -39.76 -6.97 14.66
CA ARG A 834 -41.02 -7.65 14.28
C ARG A 834 -41.96 -6.72 13.50
N GLN A 835 -42.11 -5.48 13.95
CA GLN A 835 -42.93 -4.46 13.28
C GLN A 835 -42.34 -4.08 11.91
N SER A 836 -41.01 -4.01 11.82
CA SER A 836 -40.28 -3.88 10.55
C SER A 836 -40.60 -5.04 9.60
N ALA A 837 -40.47 -6.29 10.06
CA ALA A 837 -40.76 -7.46 9.24
C ALA A 837 -42.22 -7.50 8.76
N ARG A 838 -43.21 -7.19 9.62
CA ARG A 838 -44.62 -7.04 9.24
C ARG A 838 -44.79 -6.00 8.12
N SER A 839 -44.18 -4.82 8.26
CA SER A 839 -44.25 -3.75 7.25
C SER A 839 -43.59 -4.16 5.92
N LEU A 840 -42.42 -4.81 5.98
CA LEU A 840 -41.69 -5.24 4.78
C LEU A 840 -42.35 -6.41 4.05
N ARG A 841 -43.07 -7.30 4.75
CA ARG A 841 -43.95 -8.32 4.15
C ARG A 841 -45.07 -7.68 3.32
N THR A 842 -45.76 -6.68 3.87
CA THR A 842 -46.80 -5.93 3.14
C THR A 842 -46.23 -5.24 1.90
N ALA A 843 -45.07 -4.59 2.03
CA ALA A 843 -44.38 -3.97 0.89
C ALA A 843 -43.96 -4.99 -0.17
N PHE A 844 -43.48 -6.18 0.24
CA PHE A 844 -43.07 -7.24 -0.68
C PHE A 844 -44.27 -7.80 -1.46
N ALA A 845 -45.38 -8.11 -0.77
CA ALA A 845 -46.62 -8.58 -1.39
C ALA A 845 -47.19 -7.56 -2.39
N GLN A 846 -47.13 -6.26 -2.08
CA GLN A 846 -47.56 -5.19 -2.99
C GLN A 846 -46.53 -4.87 -4.10
N SER A 847 -45.35 -5.48 -4.09
CA SER A 847 -44.28 -5.24 -5.09
C SER A 847 -44.22 -6.28 -6.22
N THR A 848 -44.99 -7.37 -6.14
CA THR A 848 -44.93 -8.46 -7.12
C THR A 848 -45.22 -7.98 -8.54
N GLY A 849 -44.24 -8.12 -9.44
CA GLY A 849 -44.33 -7.66 -10.82
C GLY A 849 -43.59 -6.33 -11.08
N GLN A 850 -42.86 -5.81 -10.09
CA GLN A 850 -41.88 -4.74 -10.31
C GLN A 850 -40.60 -5.30 -10.96
N THR A 851 -39.58 -4.44 -11.13
CA THR A 851 -38.27 -4.92 -11.58
C THR A 851 -37.64 -5.81 -10.51
N MET A 852 -37.14 -6.99 -10.91
CA MET A 852 -36.51 -7.99 -10.02
C MET A 852 -35.47 -7.38 -9.06
N GLY A 853 -34.69 -6.42 -9.52
CA GLY A 853 -33.68 -5.73 -8.70
C GLY A 853 -34.25 -4.83 -7.58
N THR A 854 -35.54 -4.53 -7.61
CA THR A 854 -36.29 -3.82 -6.55
C THR A 854 -36.85 -4.81 -5.53
N GLU A 855 -37.55 -5.85 -6.00
CA GLU A 855 -38.09 -6.94 -5.16
C GLU A 855 -36.99 -7.55 -4.27
N VAL A 856 -35.82 -7.85 -4.85
CA VAL A 856 -34.64 -8.39 -4.14
C VAL A 856 -34.12 -7.46 -3.05
N ARG A 857 -34.25 -6.13 -3.20
CA ARG A 857 -33.86 -5.17 -2.16
C ARG A 857 -34.85 -5.18 -1.00
N ILE A 858 -36.14 -5.38 -1.27
CA ILE A 858 -37.16 -5.55 -0.23
C ILE A 858 -36.90 -6.86 0.54
N VAL A 859 -36.57 -7.96 -0.15
CA VAL A 859 -36.19 -9.23 0.49
C VAL A 859 -34.93 -9.08 1.35
N LEU A 860 -33.90 -8.36 0.89
CA LEU A 860 -32.69 -8.12 1.67
C LEU A 860 -32.98 -7.34 2.97
N ASP A 861 -33.85 -6.32 2.92
CA ASP A 861 -34.27 -5.57 4.11
C ASP A 861 -35.16 -6.45 5.03
N LEU A 862 -36.08 -7.24 4.46
CA LEU A 862 -36.98 -8.13 5.21
C LEU A 862 -36.20 -9.22 5.95
N VAL A 863 -35.25 -9.88 5.29
CA VAL A 863 -34.39 -10.90 5.91
C VAL A 863 -33.51 -10.29 7.01
N ASP A 864 -32.97 -9.09 6.79
CA ASP A 864 -32.24 -8.35 7.83
C ASP A 864 -33.13 -7.99 9.05
N ALA A 865 -34.45 -7.87 8.87
CA ALA A 865 -35.42 -7.65 9.96
C ALA A 865 -35.87 -8.95 10.66
N LEU A 866 -36.10 -10.03 9.91
CA LEU A 866 -36.43 -11.37 10.45
C LEU A 866 -35.27 -11.93 11.29
N LEU A 867 -34.01 -11.63 10.91
CA LEU A 867 -32.83 -11.95 11.71
C LEU A 867 -32.77 -11.13 13.01
N ALA A 868 -33.14 -9.84 12.96
CA ALA A 868 -33.10 -8.95 14.12
C ALA A 868 -34.25 -9.20 15.12
N SER A 869 -35.41 -9.71 14.66
CA SER A 869 -36.52 -10.08 15.55
C SER A 869 -36.25 -11.38 16.32
N GLY A 870 -35.35 -12.21 15.81
CA GLY A 870 -34.97 -13.51 16.38
C GLY A 870 -36.06 -14.58 16.34
N ALA A 871 -37.20 -14.34 15.68
CA ALA A 871 -38.40 -15.17 15.83
C ALA A 871 -38.71 -16.10 14.64
N GLU A 872 -38.27 -15.78 13.42
CA GLU A 872 -38.81 -16.38 12.19
C GLU A 872 -37.71 -16.78 11.16
N PRO A 873 -36.73 -17.62 11.53
CA PRO A 873 -35.58 -17.92 10.67
C PRO A 873 -35.92 -18.80 9.45
N GLU A 874 -37.01 -19.58 9.48
CA GLU A 874 -37.42 -20.43 8.34
C GLU A 874 -38.03 -19.63 7.18
N GLU A 875 -38.74 -18.54 7.45
CA GLU A 875 -39.18 -17.61 6.39
C GLU A 875 -37.96 -16.96 5.74
N ALA A 876 -37.00 -16.50 6.55
CA ALA A 876 -35.76 -15.92 6.06
C ALA A 876 -34.94 -16.92 5.21
N ALA A 877 -34.94 -18.21 5.57
CA ALA A 877 -34.33 -19.28 4.77
C ALA A 877 -35.06 -19.48 3.42
N THR A 878 -36.39 -19.47 3.44
CA THR A 878 -37.24 -19.63 2.25
C THR A 878 -37.06 -18.46 1.28
N LEU A 879 -37.15 -17.22 1.77
CA LEU A 879 -36.98 -16.00 0.97
C LEU A 879 -35.58 -15.87 0.35
N THR A 880 -34.52 -16.22 1.11
CA THR A 880 -33.15 -16.19 0.58
C THR A 880 -32.91 -17.30 -0.46
N ALA A 881 -33.47 -18.50 -0.28
CA ALA A 881 -33.38 -19.57 -1.26
C ALA A 881 -34.04 -19.19 -2.59
N GLN A 882 -35.32 -18.77 -2.56
CA GLN A 882 -36.08 -18.36 -3.75
C GLN A 882 -35.38 -17.22 -4.51
N SER A 883 -34.91 -16.20 -3.80
CA SER A 883 -34.18 -15.07 -4.40
C SER A 883 -32.83 -15.48 -5.03
N LEU A 884 -32.20 -16.55 -4.54
CA LEU A 884 -30.95 -17.08 -5.10
C LEU A 884 -31.16 -17.94 -6.36
N GLU A 885 -32.39 -18.28 -6.73
CA GLU A 885 -32.70 -18.93 -8.02
C GLU A 885 -32.87 -17.90 -9.15
N THR A 886 -33.48 -16.75 -8.85
CA THR A 886 -33.76 -15.69 -9.83
C THR A 886 -32.58 -14.76 -10.08
N VAL A 887 -31.85 -14.33 -9.04
CA VAL A 887 -30.84 -13.26 -9.12
C VAL A 887 -29.60 -13.64 -9.92
N ARG A 888 -29.38 -12.89 -11.01
CA ARG A 888 -28.21 -13.02 -11.90
C ARG A 888 -27.08 -12.02 -11.61
N ASP A 889 -27.38 -10.86 -11.01
CA ASP A 889 -26.32 -9.90 -10.61
C ASP A 889 -25.43 -10.49 -9.51
N GLN A 890 -24.12 -10.47 -9.72
CA GLN A 890 -23.14 -11.03 -8.79
C GLN A 890 -23.12 -10.28 -7.45
N ARG A 891 -23.38 -8.96 -7.43
CA ARG A 891 -23.35 -8.16 -6.20
C ARG A 891 -24.57 -8.43 -5.31
N GLN A 892 -25.78 -8.41 -5.88
CA GLN A 892 -27.01 -8.82 -5.18
C GLN A 892 -26.94 -10.29 -4.75
N ARG A 893 -26.41 -11.18 -5.61
CA ARG A 893 -26.22 -12.60 -5.27
C ARG A 893 -25.27 -12.78 -4.08
N ALA A 894 -24.17 -12.04 -4.01
CA ALA A 894 -23.26 -12.07 -2.86
C ALA A 894 -23.94 -11.55 -1.59
N GLN A 895 -24.71 -10.45 -1.68
CA GLN A 895 -25.47 -9.92 -0.54
C GLN A 895 -26.48 -10.93 0.01
N LEU A 896 -27.22 -11.63 -0.85
CA LEU A 896 -28.13 -12.72 -0.47
C LEU A 896 -27.38 -13.91 0.14
N GLN A 897 -26.21 -14.28 -0.38
CA GLN A 897 -25.38 -15.34 0.19
C GLN A 897 -24.86 -15.00 1.60
N THR A 898 -24.49 -13.75 1.88
CA THR A 898 -24.20 -13.30 3.25
C THR A 898 -25.41 -13.49 4.17
N ARG A 899 -26.63 -13.15 3.71
CA ARG A 899 -27.86 -13.35 4.51
C ARG A 899 -28.16 -14.82 4.73
N ALA A 900 -28.00 -15.68 3.71
CA ALA A 900 -28.15 -17.12 3.86
C ALA A 900 -27.17 -17.69 4.92
N GLY A 901 -25.93 -17.19 4.96
CA GLY A 901 -24.98 -17.52 6.03
C GLY A 901 -25.48 -17.11 7.43
N ARG A 902 -25.94 -15.88 7.59
CA ARG A 902 -26.53 -15.38 8.86
C ARG A 902 -27.78 -16.14 9.29
N VAL A 903 -28.66 -16.50 8.35
CA VAL A 903 -29.86 -17.31 8.62
C VAL A 903 -29.48 -18.70 9.12
N ARG A 904 -28.46 -19.33 8.52
CA ARG A 904 -27.95 -20.63 8.99
C ARG A 904 -27.32 -20.53 10.37
N ALA A 905 -26.56 -19.47 10.67
CA ALA A 905 -26.09 -19.20 12.03
C ALA A 905 -27.25 -18.99 13.03
N ALA A 906 -28.29 -18.22 12.65
CA ALA A 906 -29.46 -18.00 13.50
C ALA A 906 -30.30 -19.28 13.74
N ARG A 907 -30.32 -20.22 12.79
CA ARG A 907 -30.94 -21.55 12.96
C ARG A 907 -30.15 -22.41 13.94
N TYR A 908 -28.82 -22.37 13.94
CA TYR A 908 -28.01 -23.03 14.98
C TYR A 908 -28.37 -22.55 16.40
N GLU A 909 -28.56 -21.24 16.63
CA GLU A 909 -28.95 -20.73 17.95
C GLU A 909 -30.34 -21.23 18.42
N HIS A 910 -31.17 -21.75 17.51
CA HIS A 910 -32.48 -22.34 17.82
C HIS A 910 -32.46 -23.88 17.93
N THR A 911 -31.64 -24.57 17.13
CA THR A 911 -31.64 -26.04 17.02
C THR A 911 -30.49 -26.71 17.75
N GLY A 912 -29.39 -25.99 18.00
CA GLY A 912 -28.12 -26.54 18.46
C GLY A 912 -27.37 -27.40 17.42
N ASP A 913 -27.88 -27.57 16.20
CA ASP A 913 -27.32 -28.48 15.20
C ASP A 913 -26.00 -27.96 14.60
N PRO A 914 -24.84 -28.59 14.87
CA PRO A 914 -23.55 -28.15 14.35
C PRO A 914 -23.45 -28.13 12.81
N ALA A 915 -24.33 -28.84 12.10
CA ALA A 915 -24.38 -28.82 10.64
C ALA A 915 -24.83 -27.45 10.09
N GLU A 916 -25.66 -26.70 10.83
CA GLU A 916 -26.10 -25.37 10.44
C GLU A 916 -24.94 -24.35 10.45
N LEU A 917 -23.99 -24.47 11.38
CA LEU A 917 -22.76 -23.67 11.37
C LEU A 917 -21.84 -24.02 10.18
N VAL A 918 -21.81 -25.29 9.74
CA VAL A 918 -21.06 -25.70 8.54
C VAL A 918 -21.72 -25.11 7.28
N ALA A 919 -23.05 -25.20 7.17
CA ALA A 919 -23.81 -24.59 6.09
C ALA A 919 -23.65 -23.06 6.06
N ALA A 920 -23.63 -22.40 7.23
CA ALA A 920 -23.36 -20.97 7.34
C ALA A 920 -21.97 -20.60 6.81
N ALA A 921 -20.94 -21.34 7.22
CA ALA A 921 -19.58 -21.16 6.73
C ALA A 921 -19.45 -21.39 5.21
N GLU A 922 -20.20 -22.34 4.63
CA GLU A 922 -20.26 -22.51 3.18
C GLU A 922 -20.89 -21.30 2.46
N TRP A 923 -21.98 -20.74 2.99
CA TRP A 923 -22.64 -19.57 2.38
C TRP A 923 -21.75 -18.34 2.42
N PHE A 924 -21.03 -18.10 3.53
CA PHE A 924 -20.04 -17.03 3.59
C PHE A 924 -18.86 -17.27 2.61
N ALA A 925 -18.38 -18.52 2.47
CA ALA A 925 -17.35 -18.90 1.50
C ALA A 925 -17.79 -18.79 0.01
N ARG A 926 -19.11 -18.75 -0.25
CA ARG A 926 -19.70 -18.44 -1.55
C ARG A 926 -19.78 -16.91 -1.74
N ALA A 927 -20.32 -16.19 -0.75
CA ALA A 927 -20.45 -14.72 -0.76
C ALA A 927 -19.10 -14.01 -0.99
N ALA A 928 -18.03 -14.49 -0.36
CA ALA A 928 -16.67 -13.93 -0.48
C ALA A 928 -16.12 -13.88 -1.92
N ARG A 929 -16.74 -14.60 -2.86
CA ARG A 929 -16.36 -14.61 -4.29
C ARG A 929 -17.05 -13.52 -5.12
N GLY A 930 -18.00 -12.79 -4.53
CA GLY A 930 -18.75 -11.72 -5.19
C GLY A 930 -18.72 -10.38 -4.46
N ILE A 931 -17.94 -10.25 -3.38
CA ILE A 931 -17.67 -8.97 -2.70
C ILE A 931 -16.22 -8.54 -3.04
N PRO A 932 -15.98 -7.30 -3.51
CA PRO A 932 -14.64 -6.76 -3.73
C PRO A 932 -13.83 -6.67 -2.42
N ARG A 933 -12.57 -7.08 -2.43
CA ARG A 933 -11.70 -7.19 -1.22
C ARG A 933 -11.44 -5.85 -0.54
N ASP A 934 -11.26 -4.82 -1.36
CA ASP A 934 -11.12 -3.41 -1.03
C ASP A 934 -12.34 -2.82 -0.30
N SER A 935 -13.50 -3.48 -0.36
CA SER A 935 -14.70 -3.01 0.32
C SER A 935 -14.73 -3.46 1.80
N ARG A 936 -15.08 -2.53 2.70
CA ARG A 936 -15.29 -2.82 4.13
C ARG A 936 -16.16 -4.06 4.38
N ALA A 937 -17.19 -4.25 3.54
CA ALA A 937 -18.11 -5.40 3.59
C ALA A 937 -17.43 -6.76 3.42
N TYR A 938 -16.26 -6.82 2.77
CA TYR A 938 -15.45 -8.04 2.71
C TYR A 938 -14.78 -8.32 4.07
N THR A 939 -14.24 -7.30 4.73
CA THR A 939 -13.65 -7.46 6.08
C THR A 939 -14.70 -7.87 7.12
N ASP A 940 -15.90 -7.30 7.03
CA ASP A 940 -17.03 -7.61 7.91
C ASP A 940 -17.53 -9.05 7.64
N LEU A 941 -17.60 -9.48 6.38
CA LEU A 941 -17.88 -10.87 6.00
C LEU A 941 -16.84 -11.86 6.53
N LEU A 942 -15.54 -11.54 6.45
CA LEU A 942 -14.48 -12.39 6.98
C LEU A 942 -14.56 -12.52 8.51
N ALA A 943 -14.97 -11.46 9.22
CA ALA A 943 -15.22 -11.52 10.66
C ALA A 943 -16.39 -12.44 11.00
N GLU A 944 -17.55 -12.30 10.34
CA GLU A 944 -18.72 -13.18 10.53
C GLU A 944 -18.40 -14.65 10.19
N TRP A 945 -17.67 -14.89 9.10
CA TRP A 945 -17.25 -16.23 8.69
C TRP A 945 -16.26 -16.85 9.67
N GLY A 946 -15.28 -16.07 10.13
CA GLY A 946 -14.30 -16.46 11.14
C GLY A 946 -14.94 -16.79 12.48
N ALA A 947 -15.89 -15.97 12.95
CA ALA A 947 -16.67 -16.20 14.16
C ALA A 947 -17.50 -17.50 14.07
N THR A 948 -18.15 -17.73 12.93
CA THR A 948 -18.95 -18.94 12.67
C THR A 948 -18.09 -20.20 12.69
N LEU A 949 -16.92 -20.16 12.04
CA LEU A 949 -15.94 -21.26 12.07
C LEU A 949 -15.32 -21.46 13.46
N LEU A 950 -15.14 -20.39 14.24
CA LEU A 950 -14.66 -20.46 15.63
C LEU A 950 -15.69 -21.16 16.52
N ARG A 951 -16.97 -20.74 16.51
CA ARG A 951 -18.06 -21.44 17.24
C ARG A 951 -18.10 -22.92 16.85
N ARG A 952 -18.02 -23.24 15.56
CA ARG A 952 -18.00 -24.63 15.07
C ARG A 952 -16.79 -25.43 15.56
N ALA A 953 -15.66 -24.77 15.79
CA ALA A 953 -14.41 -25.35 16.25
C ALA A 953 -14.29 -25.47 17.79
N GLU A 954 -15.07 -24.69 18.54
CA GLU A 954 -15.18 -24.76 20.02
C GLU A 954 -16.04 -25.96 20.48
N LEU A 955 -16.90 -26.50 19.61
CA LEU A 955 -17.71 -27.71 19.87
C LEU A 955 -16.86 -29.01 19.97
N PRO A 956 -17.33 -30.07 20.67
CA PRO A 956 -16.51 -31.25 20.99
C PRO A 956 -15.93 -32.02 19.78
N ASP A 957 -16.66 -32.06 18.67
CA ASP A 957 -16.23 -32.66 17.40
C ASP A 957 -15.58 -31.64 16.43
N GLY A 958 -15.50 -30.38 16.84
CA GLY A 958 -15.12 -29.22 16.02
C GLY A 958 -13.67 -29.20 15.52
N ARG A 959 -12.81 -30.12 15.98
CA ARG A 959 -11.35 -30.12 15.75
C ARG A 959 -10.93 -29.97 14.29
N ALA A 960 -11.70 -30.53 13.35
CA ALA A 960 -11.45 -30.39 11.90
C ALA A 960 -11.56 -28.94 11.38
N HIS A 961 -12.39 -28.11 12.03
CA HIS A 961 -12.71 -26.74 11.59
C HIS A 961 -11.70 -25.70 12.10
N ILE A 962 -10.90 -26.03 13.13
CA ILE A 962 -9.88 -25.14 13.71
C ILE A 962 -8.95 -24.56 12.63
N GLY A 963 -8.47 -25.41 11.71
CA GLY A 963 -7.58 -25.00 10.62
C GLY A 963 -8.23 -24.05 9.60
N ALA A 964 -9.57 -24.11 9.46
CA ALA A 964 -10.33 -23.15 8.65
C ALA A 964 -10.55 -21.83 9.40
N ALA A 965 -10.91 -21.89 10.69
CA ALA A 965 -11.09 -20.71 11.55
C ALA A 965 -9.83 -19.84 11.59
N VAL A 966 -8.66 -20.42 11.92
CA VAL A 966 -7.39 -19.67 11.98
C VAL A 966 -7.03 -19.05 10.62
N ARG A 967 -7.30 -19.73 9.50
CA ARG A 967 -7.04 -19.20 8.16
C ARG A 967 -7.93 -17.98 7.88
N VAL A 968 -9.24 -18.11 8.02
CA VAL A 968 -10.20 -17.01 7.75
C VAL A 968 -9.97 -15.82 8.69
N LEU A 969 -9.59 -16.06 9.95
CA LEU A 969 -9.29 -14.99 10.91
C LEU A 969 -7.92 -14.32 10.66
N ARG A 970 -6.92 -15.04 10.11
CA ARG A 970 -5.69 -14.41 9.60
C ARG A 970 -5.96 -13.60 8.33
N ASP A 971 -6.77 -14.12 7.40
CA ASP A 971 -7.21 -13.37 6.21
C ASP A 971 -7.96 -12.08 6.65
N CYS A 972 -8.86 -12.18 7.63
CA CYS A 972 -9.57 -11.04 8.23
C CYS A 972 -8.62 -10.01 8.87
N ARG A 973 -7.50 -10.45 9.46
CA ARG A 973 -6.47 -9.54 10.01
C ARG A 973 -5.68 -8.84 8.92
N SER A 974 -5.32 -9.54 7.84
CA SER A 974 -4.53 -8.95 6.74
C SER A 974 -5.29 -7.93 5.90
N GLU A 975 -6.62 -8.03 5.85
CA GLU A 975 -7.48 -7.11 5.08
C GLU A 975 -8.08 -5.99 5.97
N MET A 976 -7.65 -5.88 7.24
CA MET A 976 -8.22 -4.92 8.21
C MET A 976 -7.53 -3.55 8.11
N PRO A 977 -8.28 -2.43 8.03
CA PRO A 977 -7.70 -1.10 8.20
C PRO A 977 -7.28 -0.87 9.66
N ALA A 978 -6.11 -0.27 9.86
CA ALA A 978 -5.56 0.01 11.19
C ALA A 978 -6.42 1.04 11.96
N GLY A 979 -6.60 0.82 13.27
CA GLY A 979 -7.38 1.71 14.15
C GLY A 979 -8.89 1.52 14.05
N GLY A 980 -9.36 0.37 13.54
CA GLY A 980 -10.80 0.08 13.46
C GLY A 980 -11.40 -0.24 14.83
N ALA A 981 -12.58 0.30 15.15
CA ALA A 981 -13.25 0.09 16.45
C ALA A 981 -13.65 -1.37 16.78
N GLN A 982 -13.48 -2.32 15.86
CA GLN A 982 -13.66 -3.76 16.07
C GLN A 982 -12.33 -4.55 16.04
N GLN A 983 -11.18 -3.86 16.04
CA GLN A 983 -9.86 -4.48 15.93
C GLN A 983 -9.60 -5.46 17.07
N SER A 984 -9.78 -5.05 18.33
CA SER A 984 -9.63 -5.92 19.51
C SER A 984 -10.48 -7.18 19.45
N GLU A 985 -11.75 -7.10 19.05
CA GLU A 985 -12.64 -8.26 18.96
C GLU A 985 -12.20 -9.24 17.86
N ARG A 986 -11.76 -8.72 16.71
CA ARG A 986 -11.22 -9.53 15.60
C ARG A 986 -9.89 -10.20 15.97
N LEU A 987 -9.02 -9.51 16.73
CA LEU A 987 -7.78 -10.07 17.27
C LEU A 987 -8.04 -11.12 18.36
N LEU A 988 -9.00 -10.90 19.25
CA LEU A 988 -9.47 -11.84 20.28
C LEU A 988 -9.95 -13.17 19.65
N MET A 989 -10.77 -13.10 18.59
CA MET A 989 -11.21 -14.29 17.87
C MET A 989 -10.03 -15.07 17.25
N LEU A 990 -9.06 -14.38 16.64
CA LEU A 990 -7.86 -15.03 16.09
C LEU A 990 -7.03 -15.70 17.20
N GLY A 991 -6.79 -15.02 18.31
CA GLY A 991 -6.09 -15.56 19.48
C GLY A 991 -6.78 -16.81 20.04
N ARG A 992 -8.13 -16.82 20.14
CA ARG A 992 -8.92 -18.00 20.52
C ARG A 992 -8.75 -19.16 19.55
N ALA A 993 -8.84 -18.91 18.24
CA ALA A 993 -8.65 -19.94 17.23
C ALA A 993 -7.24 -20.56 17.29
N LEU A 994 -6.21 -19.75 17.56
CA LEU A 994 -4.83 -20.21 17.78
C LEU A 994 -4.69 -21.01 19.09
N MET A 995 -5.35 -20.60 20.18
CA MET A 995 -5.38 -21.39 21.43
C MET A 995 -6.05 -22.76 21.26
N LEU A 996 -7.12 -22.86 20.47
CA LEU A 996 -7.72 -24.14 20.10
C LEU A 996 -6.74 -25.00 19.29
N ARG A 997 -6.03 -24.41 18.31
CA ARG A 997 -5.02 -25.14 17.53
C ARG A 997 -3.87 -25.61 18.39
N HIS A 998 -3.31 -24.75 19.24
CA HIS A 998 -2.29 -25.11 20.23
C HIS A 998 -2.73 -26.27 21.13
N ARG A 999 -3.96 -26.24 21.68
CA ARG A 999 -4.50 -27.37 22.48
C ARG A 999 -4.65 -28.66 21.65
N ALA A 1000 -4.90 -28.56 20.35
CA ALA A 1000 -5.07 -29.69 19.45
C ALA A 1000 -3.78 -30.23 18.80
N THR A 1001 -2.66 -29.48 18.81
CA THR A 1001 -1.39 -29.83 18.15
C THR A 1001 -0.15 -29.74 19.04
N ALA A 1002 -0.27 -29.15 20.23
CA ALA A 1002 0.83 -28.72 21.10
C ALA A 1002 1.80 -27.68 20.48
N ASP A 1003 1.43 -27.00 19.38
CA ASP A 1003 2.31 -26.02 18.72
C ASP A 1003 2.60 -24.81 19.62
N ARG A 1004 3.87 -24.60 19.94
CA ARG A 1004 4.35 -23.49 20.79
C ARG A 1004 4.38 -22.14 20.05
N VAL A 1005 4.28 -22.11 18.72
CA VAL A 1005 4.19 -20.87 17.93
C VAL A 1005 2.82 -20.24 18.12
N ASP A 1006 1.75 -21.03 17.96
CA ASP A 1006 0.36 -20.60 18.14
C ASP A 1006 0.11 -19.99 19.53
N LEU A 1007 0.67 -20.61 20.58
CA LEU A 1007 0.58 -20.11 21.95
C LEU A 1007 1.20 -18.71 22.11
N ARG A 1008 2.38 -18.47 21.50
CA ARG A 1008 3.06 -17.17 21.55
C ARG A 1008 2.38 -16.11 20.69
N GLU A 1009 1.84 -16.49 19.53
CA GLU A 1009 1.04 -15.60 18.70
C GLU A 1009 -0.26 -15.20 19.43
N ALA A 1010 -0.91 -16.15 20.13
CA ALA A 1010 -2.07 -15.87 20.97
C ALA A 1010 -1.74 -14.98 22.19
N GLU A 1011 -0.65 -15.23 22.92
CA GLU A 1011 -0.16 -14.33 23.99
C GLU A 1011 -0.02 -12.88 23.48
N TYR A 1012 0.65 -12.69 22.35
CA TYR A 1012 0.84 -11.37 21.74
C TYR A 1012 -0.49 -10.75 21.28
N LEU A 1013 -1.36 -11.53 20.64
CA LEU A 1013 -2.65 -11.05 20.13
C LEU A 1013 -3.62 -10.65 21.23
N PHE A 1014 -3.75 -11.43 22.31
CA PHE A 1014 -4.63 -11.06 23.42
C PHE A 1014 -4.13 -9.83 24.15
N LYS A 1015 -2.81 -9.69 24.32
CA LYS A 1015 -2.23 -8.48 24.91
C LYS A 1015 -2.51 -7.24 24.05
N LEU A 1016 -2.18 -7.30 22.75
CA LEU A 1016 -2.44 -6.20 21.81
C LEU A 1016 -3.95 -5.84 21.76
N ALA A 1017 -4.81 -6.85 21.69
CA ALA A 1017 -6.26 -6.65 21.68
C ALA A 1017 -6.78 -5.97 22.96
N ALA A 1018 -6.17 -6.23 24.12
CA ALA A 1018 -6.53 -5.59 25.38
C ALA A 1018 -5.99 -4.16 25.49
N GLU A 1019 -4.77 -3.90 25.00
CA GLU A 1019 -4.16 -2.55 24.97
C GLU A 1019 -4.83 -1.61 23.93
N GLU A 1020 -5.41 -2.16 22.85
CA GLU A 1020 -6.16 -1.41 21.82
C GLU A 1020 -7.68 -1.31 22.09
N ALA A 1021 -8.20 -1.91 23.17
CA ALA A 1021 -9.65 -2.01 23.40
C ALA A 1021 -10.28 -0.68 23.86
N THR A 1022 -11.19 -0.15 23.05
CA THR A 1022 -11.97 1.08 23.36
C THR A 1022 -13.20 0.85 24.23
N ALA A 1023 -13.47 -0.39 24.66
CA ALA A 1023 -14.64 -0.77 25.45
C ALA A 1023 -14.19 -1.69 26.60
N PRO A 1024 -14.42 -1.35 27.88
CA PRO A 1024 -13.91 -2.12 29.02
C PRO A 1024 -14.34 -3.58 29.04
N LEU A 1025 -15.57 -3.90 28.59
CA LEU A 1025 -16.05 -5.29 28.46
C LEU A 1025 -15.19 -6.11 27.48
N THR A 1026 -14.76 -5.50 26.37
CA THR A 1026 -13.85 -6.15 25.40
C THR A 1026 -12.44 -6.29 25.97
N ALA A 1027 -11.94 -5.27 26.69
CA ALA A 1027 -10.66 -5.34 27.38
C ALA A 1027 -10.64 -6.49 28.42
N ALA A 1028 -11.69 -6.62 29.22
CA ALA A 1028 -11.87 -7.69 30.20
C ALA A 1028 -11.82 -9.09 29.56
N ARG A 1029 -12.56 -9.30 28.46
CA ARG A 1029 -12.52 -10.55 27.67
C ARG A 1029 -11.09 -10.85 27.17
N CYS A 1030 -10.36 -9.84 26.68
CA CYS A 1030 -8.98 -10.01 26.18
C CYS A 1030 -7.98 -10.35 27.29
N TRP A 1031 -8.00 -9.60 28.40
CA TRP A 1031 -7.15 -9.87 29.56
C TRP A 1031 -7.41 -11.26 30.18
N LEU A 1032 -8.67 -11.72 30.20
CA LEU A 1032 -9.04 -13.04 30.72
C LEU A 1032 -8.45 -14.19 29.87
N GLU A 1033 -8.53 -14.09 28.54
CA GLU A 1033 -7.91 -15.11 27.67
C GLU A 1033 -6.37 -15.00 27.65
N LEU A 1034 -5.79 -13.81 27.83
CA LEU A 1034 -4.35 -13.65 28.04
C LEU A 1034 -3.89 -14.38 29.31
N GLY A 1035 -4.56 -14.19 30.46
CA GLY A 1035 -4.22 -14.87 31.71
C GLY A 1035 -4.28 -16.40 31.57
N ARG A 1036 -5.28 -16.91 30.82
CA ARG A 1036 -5.40 -18.34 30.49
C ARG A 1036 -4.25 -18.83 29.60
N ALA A 1037 -3.85 -18.05 28.59
CA ALA A 1037 -2.70 -18.36 27.74
C ALA A 1037 -1.39 -18.37 28.55
N LEU A 1038 -1.16 -17.37 29.41
CA LEU A 1038 0.01 -17.26 30.28
C LEU A 1038 0.10 -18.43 31.29
N LEU A 1039 -1.02 -18.87 31.86
CA LEU A 1039 -1.07 -20.10 32.67
C LEU A 1039 -0.67 -21.35 31.87
N GLN A 1040 -1.21 -21.49 30.65
CA GLN A 1040 -0.88 -22.62 29.78
C GLN A 1040 0.61 -22.60 29.38
N ALA A 1041 1.16 -21.41 29.11
CA ALA A 1041 2.58 -21.20 28.86
C ALA A 1041 3.46 -21.47 30.09
N ALA A 1042 3.02 -21.12 31.30
CA ALA A 1042 3.77 -21.39 32.54
C ALA A 1042 4.02 -22.89 32.74
N GLY A 1043 3.04 -23.75 32.39
CA GLY A 1043 3.18 -25.20 32.37
C GLY A 1043 3.97 -25.72 31.17
N VAL A 1044 3.64 -25.30 29.94
CA VAL A 1044 4.24 -25.82 28.70
C VAL A 1044 5.70 -25.38 28.51
N LEU A 1045 6.14 -24.28 29.12
CA LEU A 1045 7.51 -23.75 29.03
C LEU A 1045 8.35 -23.97 30.30
N ASP A 1046 7.77 -24.56 31.35
CA ASP A 1046 8.31 -24.65 32.72
C ASP A 1046 8.91 -23.33 33.24
N ARG A 1047 8.06 -22.28 33.23
CA ARG A 1047 8.43 -20.91 33.63
C ARG A 1047 7.55 -20.45 34.78
N PRO A 1048 7.94 -20.63 36.06
CA PRO A 1048 7.10 -20.26 37.20
C PRO A 1048 6.75 -18.77 37.24
N ALA A 1049 7.63 -17.88 36.76
CA ALA A 1049 7.37 -16.44 36.66
C ALA A 1049 6.14 -16.10 35.79
N ARG A 1050 5.78 -16.94 34.80
CA ARG A 1050 4.57 -16.75 33.99
C ARG A 1050 3.26 -16.89 34.79
N ARG A 1051 3.31 -17.44 36.02
CA ARG A 1051 2.17 -17.45 36.94
C ARG A 1051 1.89 -16.08 37.55
N ASP A 1052 2.93 -15.27 37.78
CA ASP A 1052 2.77 -13.89 38.25
C ASP A 1052 2.23 -13.00 37.12
N GLU A 1053 2.77 -13.11 35.90
CA GLU A 1053 2.21 -12.43 34.72
C GLU A 1053 0.72 -12.82 34.49
N ALA A 1054 0.36 -14.09 34.66
CA ALA A 1054 -1.02 -14.55 34.54
C ALA A 1054 -1.94 -14.00 35.65
N ALA A 1055 -1.48 -13.97 36.90
CA ALA A 1055 -2.25 -13.42 38.02
C ALA A 1055 -2.51 -11.91 37.84
N GLU A 1056 -1.57 -11.19 37.23
CA GLU A 1056 -1.74 -9.77 36.90
C GLU A 1056 -2.72 -9.56 35.76
N ALA A 1057 -2.65 -10.35 34.68
CA ALA A 1057 -3.64 -10.32 33.60
C ALA A 1057 -5.07 -10.63 34.13
N PHE A 1058 -5.23 -11.56 35.08
CA PHE A 1058 -6.50 -11.79 35.76
C PHE A 1058 -6.92 -10.67 36.74
N ARG A 1059 -6.01 -9.79 37.14
CA ARG A 1059 -6.36 -8.54 37.85
C ARG A 1059 -6.94 -7.54 36.86
N SER A 1060 -6.19 -7.21 35.79
CA SER A 1060 -6.65 -6.29 34.73
C SER A 1060 -7.98 -6.73 34.09
N ALA A 1061 -8.22 -8.04 33.97
CA ALA A 1061 -9.50 -8.58 33.52
C ALA A 1061 -10.66 -8.30 34.48
N ALA A 1062 -10.43 -8.38 35.80
CA ALA A 1062 -11.43 -8.07 36.82
C ALA A 1062 -11.66 -6.56 36.95
N ASP A 1063 -10.59 -5.76 36.84
CA ASP A 1063 -10.64 -4.31 36.99
C ASP A 1063 -11.40 -3.67 35.80
N ALA A 1064 -11.08 -4.07 34.56
CA ALA A 1064 -11.82 -3.64 33.36
C ALA A 1064 -13.27 -4.17 33.32
N ALA A 1065 -13.54 -5.32 33.95
CA ALA A 1065 -14.91 -5.83 34.11
C ALA A 1065 -15.70 -5.01 35.16
N ALA A 1066 -15.06 -4.51 36.21
CA ALA A 1066 -15.68 -3.61 37.18
C ALA A 1066 -15.95 -2.21 36.57
N GLU A 1067 -15.04 -1.70 35.74
CA GLU A 1067 -15.26 -0.51 34.92
C GLU A 1067 -16.49 -0.69 33.99
N ALA A 1068 -16.58 -1.83 33.29
CA ALA A 1068 -17.76 -2.17 32.49
C ALA A 1068 -19.08 -2.23 33.31
N GLN A 1069 -19.06 -2.66 34.58
CA GLN A 1069 -20.23 -2.61 35.45
C GLN A 1069 -20.68 -1.18 35.78
N THR A 1070 -19.81 -0.18 35.65
CA THR A 1070 -20.15 1.24 35.89
C THR A 1070 -20.59 2.00 34.63
N GLU A 1071 -20.25 1.51 33.44
CA GLU A 1071 -20.60 2.15 32.16
C GLU A 1071 -21.84 1.55 31.45
N GLN A 1072 -22.21 0.30 31.75
CA GLN A 1072 -23.24 -0.42 30.98
C GLN A 1072 -24.65 -0.27 31.54
N GLU A 1073 -25.54 0.36 30.76
CA GLU A 1073 -26.97 0.49 31.08
C GLU A 1073 -27.79 -0.78 30.75
N SER A 1074 -27.27 -1.68 29.90
CA SER A 1074 -27.96 -2.91 29.48
C SER A 1074 -27.85 -4.04 30.52
N PRO A 1075 -28.96 -4.62 31.02
CA PRO A 1075 -28.93 -5.70 32.00
C PRO A 1075 -28.12 -6.92 31.58
N GLN A 1076 -28.11 -7.24 30.27
CA GLN A 1076 -27.38 -8.41 29.74
C GLN A 1076 -25.86 -8.19 29.73
N HIS A 1077 -25.40 -6.99 29.37
CA HIS A 1077 -23.98 -6.64 29.45
C HIS A 1077 -23.51 -6.46 30.90
N LEU A 1078 -24.37 -5.94 31.78
CA LEU A 1078 -24.09 -5.86 33.21
C LEU A 1078 -23.92 -7.27 33.82
N GLN A 1079 -24.80 -8.21 33.48
CA GLN A 1079 -24.64 -9.62 33.86
C GLN A 1079 -23.32 -10.21 33.35
N GLU A 1080 -22.98 -10.03 32.06
CA GLU A 1080 -21.71 -10.54 31.52
C GLU A 1080 -20.49 -9.90 32.20
N ALA A 1081 -20.52 -8.59 32.48
CA ALA A 1081 -19.45 -7.89 33.18
C ALA A 1081 -19.23 -8.45 34.60
N VAL A 1082 -20.30 -8.81 35.31
CA VAL A 1082 -20.22 -9.47 36.62
C VAL A 1082 -19.69 -10.91 36.49
N GLU A 1083 -20.16 -11.69 35.52
CA GLU A 1083 -19.66 -13.06 35.27
C GLU A 1083 -18.17 -13.08 34.89
N LEU A 1084 -17.71 -12.12 34.08
CA LEU A 1084 -16.31 -11.93 33.74
C LEU A 1084 -15.47 -11.51 34.96
N ALA A 1085 -15.95 -10.57 35.78
CA ALA A 1085 -15.27 -10.15 37.00
C ALA A 1085 -15.14 -11.32 38.01
N ALA A 1086 -16.21 -12.08 38.21
CA ALA A 1086 -16.22 -13.25 39.09
C ALA A 1086 -15.26 -14.34 38.59
N THR A 1087 -15.31 -14.63 37.28
CA THR A 1087 -14.43 -15.60 36.62
C THR A 1087 -12.96 -15.16 36.72
N ALA A 1088 -12.63 -13.91 36.40
CA ALA A 1088 -11.26 -13.39 36.47
C ALA A 1088 -10.68 -13.51 37.89
N ASN A 1089 -11.44 -13.09 38.91
CA ASN A 1089 -11.02 -13.24 40.30
C ASN A 1089 -10.84 -14.73 40.72
N HIS A 1090 -11.69 -15.65 40.25
CA HIS A 1090 -11.53 -17.09 40.51
C HIS A 1090 -10.24 -17.64 39.89
N TRP A 1091 -9.97 -17.33 38.62
CA TRP A 1091 -8.76 -17.76 37.93
C TRP A 1091 -7.49 -17.14 38.55
N ARG A 1092 -7.57 -15.90 39.08
CA ARG A 1092 -6.50 -15.28 39.90
C ARG A 1092 -6.27 -16.05 41.21
N GLY A 1093 -7.33 -16.45 41.91
CA GLY A 1093 -7.26 -17.25 43.13
C GLY A 1093 -6.54 -18.59 42.92
N MET A 1094 -6.98 -19.35 41.91
CA MET A 1094 -6.34 -20.61 41.52
C MET A 1094 -4.88 -20.43 41.10
N THR A 1095 -4.54 -19.29 40.49
CA THR A 1095 -3.15 -18.97 40.09
C THR A 1095 -2.25 -18.74 41.32
N TYR A 1096 -2.70 -17.96 42.31
CA TYR A 1096 -1.96 -17.77 43.55
C TYR A 1096 -1.87 -19.05 44.40
N GLU A 1097 -2.91 -19.87 44.39
CA GLU A 1097 -2.93 -21.17 45.06
C GLU A 1097 -1.84 -22.10 44.46
N ARG A 1098 -1.81 -22.25 43.14
CA ARG A 1098 -0.77 -23.00 42.39
C ARG A 1098 0.63 -22.38 42.49
N ALA A 1099 0.75 -21.15 42.97
CA ALA A 1099 2.01 -20.46 43.26
C ALA A 1099 2.39 -20.50 44.76
N GLY A 1100 1.65 -21.24 45.60
CA GLY A 1100 1.95 -21.39 47.03
C GLY A 1100 1.66 -20.14 47.88
N ARG A 1101 0.76 -19.25 47.44
CA ARG A 1101 0.42 -18.00 48.12
C ARG A 1101 -1.03 -18.02 48.69
N PRO A 1102 -1.32 -18.82 49.73
CA PRO A 1102 -2.69 -19.09 50.17
C PRO A 1102 -3.45 -17.85 50.67
N ARG A 1103 -2.77 -16.82 51.21
CA ARG A 1103 -3.41 -15.56 51.61
C ARG A 1103 -4.00 -14.84 50.39
N ALA A 1104 -3.17 -14.56 49.38
CA ALA A 1104 -3.60 -13.93 48.14
C ALA A 1104 -4.63 -14.77 47.36
N ALA A 1105 -4.56 -16.11 47.45
CA ALA A 1105 -5.58 -17.01 46.91
C ALA A 1105 -6.95 -16.81 47.59
N ARG A 1106 -7.00 -16.80 48.93
CA ARG A 1106 -8.24 -16.52 49.70
C ARG A 1106 -8.83 -15.16 49.34
N ASP A 1107 -8.00 -14.12 49.25
CA ASP A 1107 -8.48 -12.76 48.95
C ASP A 1107 -9.06 -12.66 47.52
N ALA A 1108 -8.44 -13.32 46.54
CA ALA A 1108 -9.00 -13.41 45.19
C ALA A 1108 -10.27 -14.27 45.11
N TYR A 1109 -10.36 -15.40 45.82
CA TYR A 1109 -11.58 -16.20 45.88
C TYR A 1109 -12.72 -15.50 46.65
N ARG A 1110 -12.41 -14.65 47.64
CA ARG A 1110 -13.40 -13.77 48.31
C ARG A 1110 -13.97 -12.74 47.35
N ALA A 1111 -13.13 -12.07 46.56
CA ALA A 1111 -13.58 -11.15 45.52
C ALA A 1111 -14.45 -11.87 44.46
N ALA A 1112 -14.02 -13.05 44.00
CA ALA A 1112 -14.83 -13.86 43.08
C ALA A 1112 -16.21 -14.19 43.67
N ARG A 1113 -16.28 -14.60 44.95
CA ARG A 1113 -17.52 -14.91 45.65
C ARG A 1113 -18.41 -13.67 45.91
N GLN A 1114 -17.84 -12.47 45.98
CA GLN A 1114 -18.60 -11.22 46.05
C GLN A 1114 -19.27 -10.91 44.71
N GLU A 1115 -18.56 -11.07 43.59
CA GLU A 1115 -19.12 -10.90 42.25
C GLU A 1115 -20.17 -11.98 41.93
N TRP A 1116 -19.89 -13.27 42.19
CA TRP A 1116 -20.87 -14.36 41.99
C TRP A 1116 -22.19 -14.12 42.74
N ARG A 1117 -22.17 -13.46 43.91
CA ARG A 1117 -23.39 -13.11 44.68
C ARG A 1117 -24.26 -12.01 44.07
N LYS A 1118 -23.76 -11.25 43.08
CA LYS A 1118 -24.56 -10.27 42.34
C LYS A 1118 -25.45 -10.93 41.27
N LEU A 1119 -25.20 -12.21 40.95
CA LEU A 1119 -25.85 -12.95 39.87
C LEU A 1119 -27.02 -13.82 40.37
N PRO A 1120 -27.97 -14.18 39.47
CA PRO A 1120 -28.95 -15.23 39.72
C PRO A 1120 -28.29 -16.52 40.22
N ASP A 1121 -28.97 -17.23 41.13
CA ASP A 1121 -28.53 -18.46 41.78
C ASP A 1121 -27.09 -18.40 42.36
N THR A 1122 -26.62 -17.19 42.68
CA THR A 1122 -25.25 -16.88 43.13
C THR A 1122 -24.15 -17.42 42.19
N GLY A 1123 -24.42 -17.47 40.87
CA GLY A 1123 -23.50 -18.00 39.87
C GLY A 1123 -23.51 -19.53 39.73
N GLY A 1124 -24.48 -20.21 40.33
CA GLY A 1124 -24.67 -21.67 40.25
C GLY A 1124 -23.39 -22.45 40.59
N ALA A 1125 -23.14 -23.54 39.85
CA ALA A 1125 -22.01 -24.44 40.08
C ALA A 1125 -20.62 -23.74 40.05
N ALA A 1126 -20.46 -22.63 39.34
CA ALA A 1126 -19.22 -21.84 39.34
C ALA A 1126 -19.05 -21.01 40.62
N GLY A 1127 -20.15 -20.46 41.14
CA GLY A 1127 -20.22 -19.82 42.45
C GLY A 1127 -20.01 -20.81 43.59
N GLU A 1128 -20.62 -21.99 43.52
CA GLU A 1128 -20.46 -23.09 44.48
C GLU A 1128 -19.01 -23.57 44.55
N ALA A 1129 -18.39 -23.95 43.42
CA ALA A 1129 -16.99 -24.37 43.38
C ALA A 1129 -16.03 -23.28 43.89
N THR A 1130 -16.35 -22.00 43.69
CA THR A 1130 -15.61 -20.87 44.27
C THR A 1130 -15.77 -20.79 45.79
N ALA A 1131 -16.97 -21.04 46.31
CA ALA A 1131 -17.27 -21.03 47.74
C ALA A 1131 -16.66 -22.25 48.47
N GLU A 1132 -16.70 -23.44 47.87
CA GLU A 1132 -16.05 -24.65 48.37
C GLU A 1132 -14.53 -24.46 48.47
N ARG A 1133 -13.88 -24.03 47.39
CA ARG A 1133 -12.41 -23.87 47.38
C ARG A 1133 -11.93 -22.77 48.34
N LEU A 1134 -12.72 -21.71 48.50
CA LEU A 1134 -12.48 -20.74 49.57
C LEU A 1134 -12.56 -21.42 50.95
N ALA A 1135 -13.64 -22.15 51.24
CA ALA A 1135 -13.85 -22.83 52.52
C ALA A 1135 -12.83 -23.94 52.82
N GLU A 1136 -12.15 -24.50 51.81
CA GLU A 1136 -10.99 -25.39 51.98
C GLU A 1136 -9.69 -24.66 52.34
N LEU A 1137 -9.53 -23.40 51.89
CA LEU A 1137 -8.40 -22.54 52.26
C LEU A 1137 -8.63 -21.74 53.55
N GLU A 1138 -9.85 -21.75 54.09
CA GLU A 1138 -10.19 -21.16 55.39
C GLU A 1138 -10.16 -22.17 56.55
N ARG A 1139 -10.05 -23.47 56.24
CA ARG A 1139 -9.75 -24.58 57.16
C ARG A 1139 -8.24 -24.74 57.37
#